data_AF-A0A4Z1T8B7-F1
#
_entry.id   AF-A0A4Z1T8B7-F1
#
_cell.length_a   1.000
_cell.length_b   1.000
_cell.length_c   1.000
_cell.angle_alpha   90.00
_cell.angle_beta   90.00
_cell.angle_gamma   90.00
#
_symmetry.space_group_name_H-M   'P 1'
#
loop_
_entity.id
_entity.type
_entity.pdbx_description
1 polymer ?
#
loop_
_entity_poly.entity_id
_entity_poly.type
_entity_poly.pdbx_seq_one_letter_code
_entity_poly.pdbx_strand_id
1 'polypeptide(L)'
;MLEGFVIPFTAPDFHVPDDVATYPRLVYRRACERPEWRCFGTREYLGDPAETRGDYEWYSYTDVVKLATELYHGLLALGLRRGDLVGLMSPNRTEWAIVDLACGALGVITVPLYDTQTSEDMAFAANNAEIIAIFLTADRLSKWFDASSACPSVKNVVLLDDRYDDRCFLHGAWSLVPNAARPLPTSVSIIPRPFEYFDAQDRKDGIADPRPLTKEEKRASEGTRMRYPLRAVCTPVDDTGLFSYLPDRMVKHTLGENYSSLAEPLSLVTHTFHILCEMGRESKAFADVDFKKYRSLHYKLGEKALPLYDIETTTPDTLLSLVYTSGTTGKPKGVQITHRNAMWTSASMQTHRVLNGTKQEFMISFLPNAHIYQRVLQGVMWRVAGATGFWQGDVKYLLSDVQALRPTCFIVVPRILNRLFEGITGKVEALSRLKRSLFFAALASRKASLQAGKPWSWWTKFFFKETKNLVGGRVRECVSGSAPLSQKVGEFLRIACDMQVFEGWGMTETAAHGVVQPVDTNQWGSVGHTLDSSTQIKLVSVPEMEYFTTDLPNPRGEIWIRGPSIFSGYYKDPESTKEVLVEGGWFRTGDIGLYNVERKELQLIDRMRGIFKLSQGEFICTATIEDAMLQSRFVDHVYMYGDRLQSYVLGVAVPSFSAVRTELGIDDTVTDMELVLRRDVIALVTKDVAQACRSKQLRTFEIPKALILEGDPWTPENGMLTPAMKVKRLVLQQKYRTYLDELYHRLNKLGNQRLSPEEAADIVLKVLDDGPKSDAGSQMTGLSGLSGMGN
;
A
#
# COMPACT_ATOMS: atom_id res chain seq x y z
N MET A 1 -6.11 30.41 -24.51
CA MET A 1 -5.15 29.60 -23.73
C MET A 1 -5.54 29.73 -22.27
N LEU A 2 -5.81 28.64 -21.55
CA LEU A 2 -6.06 28.68 -20.10
C LEU A 2 -4.73 29.00 -19.40
N GLU A 3 -4.44 30.28 -19.18
CA GLU A 3 -3.26 30.74 -18.43
C GLU A 3 -3.39 30.31 -16.97
N GLY A 4 -2.77 29.17 -16.62
CA GLY A 4 -2.68 28.70 -15.24
C GLY A 4 -1.55 29.38 -14.47
N PHE A 5 -1.66 29.43 -13.15
CA PHE A 5 -0.59 29.91 -12.26
C PHE A 5 0.50 28.85 -12.14
N VAL A 6 1.63 29.03 -12.82
CA VAL A 6 2.79 28.12 -12.70
C VAL A 6 3.46 28.35 -11.35
N ILE A 7 3.57 27.30 -10.56
CA ILE A 7 4.14 27.39 -9.22
C ILE A 7 5.67 27.51 -9.32
N PRO A 8 6.28 28.57 -8.75
CA PRO A 8 7.72 28.77 -8.81
C PRO A 8 8.41 27.93 -7.72
N PHE A 9 8.60 26.63 -7.99
CA PHE A 9 9.42 25.78 -7.12
C PHE A 9 10.91 25.94 -7.45
N THR A 10 11.74 26.03 -6.42
CA THR A 10 13.19 25.89 -6.52
C THR A 10 13.56 24.48 -6.11
N ALA A 11 13.88 23.63 -7.08
CA ALA A 11 14.24 22.25 -6.85
C ALA A 11 15.59 21.95 -7.54
N PRO A 12 16.37 20.99 -7.02
CA PRO A 12 17.68 20.70 -7.58
C PRO A 12 17.55 20.13 -8.99
N ASP A 13 18.48 20.52 -9.86
CA ASP A 13 18.72 19.80 -11.11
C ASP A 13 19.36 18.45 -10.79
N PHE A 14 18.79 17.38 -11.33
CA PHE A 14 19.46 16.09 -11.35
C PHE A 14 19.14 15.37 -12.66
N HIS A 15 20.01 14.46 -13.06
CA HIS A 15 19.86 13.66 -14.27
C HIS A 15 19.96 12.17 -13.94
N VAL A 16 19.17 11.33 -14.61
CA VAL A 16 19.33 9.87 -14.55
C VAL A 16 20.40 9.47 -15.57
N PRO A 17 21.56 8.95 -15.14
CA PRO A 17 22.60 8.54 -16.08
C PRO A 17 22.12 7.41 -17.01
N ASP A 18 22.52 7.46 -18.28
CA ASP A 18 22.10 6.50 -19.31
C ASP A 18 22.46 5.03 -18.98
N ASP A 19 23.57 4.84 -18.26
CA ASP A 19 24.07 3.52 -17.86
C ASP A 19 23.23 2.85 -16.75
N VAL A 20 22.31 3.58 -16.11
CA VAL A 20 21.34 3.07 -15.12
C VAL A 20 19.91 3.45 -15.47
N ALA A 21 19.61 3.65 -16.75
CA ALA A 21 18.32 4.17 -17.18
C ALA A 21 17.15 3.15 -17.12
N THR A 22 17.39 1.95 -16.60
CA THR A 22 16.37 0.94 -16.26
C THR A 22 16.71 0.25 -14.93
N TYR A 23 15.72 -0.31 -14.23
CA TYR A 23 15.95 -1.05 -12.99
C TYR A 23 16.90 -2.25 -13.15
N PRO A 24 16.79 -3.10 -14.19
CA PRO A 24 17.77 -4.17 -14.43
C PRO A 24 19.21 -3.68 -14.55
N ARG A 25 19.44 -2.55 -15.24
CA ARG A 25 20.77 -1.93 -15.35
C ARG A 25 21.26 -1.37 -14.03
N LEU A 26 20.38 -0.73 -13.26
CA LEU A 26 20.71 -0.20 -11.95
C LEU A 26 21.12 -1.32 -10.97
N VAL A 27 20.33 -2.39 -10.87
CA VAL A 27 20.63 -3.52 -9.98
C VAL A 27 21.91 -4.22 -10.42
N TYR A 28 22.10 -4.43 -11.73
CA TYR A 28 23.35 -4.94 -12.30
C TYR A 28 24.56 -4.09 -11.88
N ARG A 29 24.48 -2.77 -12.04
CA ARG A 29 25.56 -1.86 -11.65
C ARG A 29 25.88 -1.98 -10.16
N ARG A 30 24.85 -2.09 -9.31
CA ARG A 30 25.06 -2.30 -7.86
C ARG A 30 25.69 -3.65 -7.56
N ALA A 31 25.37 -4.71 -8.30
CA ALA A 31 26.06 -5.99 -8.16
C ALA A 31 27.54 -5.91 -8.57
N CYS A 32 27.91 -5.08 -9.56
CA CYS A 32 29.31 -4.84 -9.89
C CYS A 32 30.05 -4.03 -8.81
N GLU A 33 29.42 -2.97 -8.29
CA GLU A 33 30.04 -2.06 -7.32
C GLU A 33 30.07 -2.64 -5.88
N ARG A 34 29.02 -3.39 -5.52
CA ARG A 34 28.73 -3.88 -4.16
C ARG A 34 28.18 -5.33 -4.20
N PRO A 35 28.93 -6.30 -4.75
CA PRO A 35 28.43 -7.67 -5.02
C PRO A 35 27.87 -8.39 -3.79
N GLU A 36 28.56 -8.26 -2.65
CA GLU A 36 28.24 -8.94 -1.39
C GLU A 36 27.29 -8.14 -0.49
N TRP A 37 26.86 -6.96 -0.91
CA TRP A 37 25.89 -6.19 -0.13
C TRP A 37 24.51 -6.82 -0.23
N ARG A 38 23.74 -6.76 0.87
CA ARG A 38 22.36 -7.28 0.92
C ARG A 38 21.46 -6.54 -0.06
N CYS A 39 20.60 -7.25 -0.78
CA CYS A 39 19.63 -6.65 -1.71
C CYS A 39 18.21 -6.98 -1.26
N PHE A 40 17.85 -8.26 -1.16
CA PHE A 40 16.52 -8.69 -0.73
C PHE A 40 16.61 -9.62 0.47
N GLY A 41 15.69 -9.45 1.43
CA GLY A 41 15.63 -10.26 2.64
C GLY A 41 14.25 -10.82 2.91
N THR A 42 14.18 -12.01 3.48
CA THR A 42 12.95 -12.72 3.83
C THR A 42 13.07 -13.31 5.23
N ARG A 43 11.96 -13.46 5.96
CA ARG A 43 11.98 -14.01 7.32
C ARG A 43 12.07 -15.54 7.28
N GLU A 44 13.08 -16.09 7.97
CA GLU A 44 13.23 -17.54 8.17
C GLU A 44 11.95 -18.12 8.80
N TYR A 45 11.53 -19.27 8.32
CA TYR A 45 10.42 -20.02 8.89
C TYR A 45 10.91 -21.13 9.79
N LEU A 46 10.44 -21.13 11.03
CA LEU A 46 10.91 -22.05 12.07
C LEU A 46 10.04 -23.31 12.18
N GLY A 47 8.99 -23.45 11.39
CA GLY A 47 8.14 -24.66 11.35
C GLY A 47 7.26 -24.89 12.59
N ASP A 48 7.08 -23.90 13.45
CA ASP A 48 6.29 -24.00 14.70
C ASP A 48 4.81 -23.62 14.47
N PRO A 49 3.83 -24.40 14.99
CA PRO A 49 2.41 -24.02 15.03
C PRO A 49 2.11 -22.66 15.70
N ALA A 50 3.05 -22.09 16.46
CA ALA A 50 2.92 -20.75 17.05
C ALA A 50 3.11 -19.58 16.06
N GLU A 51 3.26 -19.84 14.75
CA GLU A 51 3.46 -18.83 13.69
C GLU A 51 4.70 -17.92 13.91
N THR A 52 5.67 -18.38 14.71
CA THR A 52 6.89 -17.60 14.99
C THR A 52 7.89 -17.69 13.84
N ARG A 53 8.51 -16.56 13.51
CA ARG A 53 9.50 -16.45 12.43
C ARG A 53 10.88 -16.11 12.98
N GLY A 54 11.90 -16.68 12.36
CA GLY A 54 13.30 -16.48 12.70
C GLY A 54 13.83 -15.14 12.19
N ASP A 55 15.14 -15.04 12.04
CA ASP A 55 15.79 -13.83 11.56
C ASP A 55 15.59 -13.64 10.05
N TYR A 56 16.06 -12.49 9.53
CA TYR A 56 16.07 -12.27 8.08
C TYR A 56 17.22 -13.02 7.42
N GLU A 57 16.89 -13.80 6.39
CA GLU A 57 17.84 -14.37 5.44
C GLU A 57 17.92 -13.48 4.20
N TRP A 58 19.13 -13.31 3.64
CA TRP A 58 19.43 -12.28 2.65
C TRP A 58 20.06 -12.81 1.36
N TYR A 59 19.53 -12.35 0.23
CA TYR A 59 20.19 -12.39 -1.07
C TYR A 59 21.06 -11.15 -1.23
N SER A 60 22.31 -11.32 -1.67
CA SER A 60 23.15 -10.19 -2.07
C SER A 60 22.72 -9.63 -3.43
N TYR A 61 23.25 -8.47 -3.81
CA TYR A 61 23.05 -7.93 -5.16
C TYR A 61 23.48 -8.91 -6.24
N THR A 62 24.61 -9.60 -6.06
CA THR A 62 25.05 -10.66 -6.97
C THR A 62 24.05 -11.80 -7.07
N ASP A 63 23.46 -12.22 -5.95
CA ASP A 63 22.47 -13.29 -5.95
C ASP A 63 21.19 -12.91 -6.70
N VAL A 64 20.68 -11.70 -6.44
CA VAL A 64 19.47 -11.19 -7.09
C VAL A 64 19.66 -11.10 -8.59
N VAL A 65 20.82 -10.63 -9.05
CA VAL A 65 21.12 -10.52 -10.47
C VAL A 65 21.26 -11.90 -11.13
N LYS A 66 21.89 -12.87 -10.46
CA LYS A 66 21.95 -14.26 -10.95
C LYS A 66 20.55 -14.86 -11.08
N LEU A 67 19.71 -14.76 -10.05
CA LEU A 67 18.34 -15.26 -10.08
C LEU A 67 17.50 -14.59 -11.17
N ALA A 68 17.64 -13.26 -11.34
CA ALA A 68 16.97 -12.55 -12.42
C ALA A 68 17.46 -12.99 -13.82
N THR A 69 18.72 -13.41 -13.94
CA THR A 69 19.28 -13.96 -15.19
C THR A 69 18.76 -15.36 -15.46
N GLU A 70 18.79 -16.26 -14.47
CA GLU A 70 18.21 -17.59 -14.58
C GLU A 70 16.74 -17.47 -15.01
N LEU A 71 15.98 -16.62 -14.33
CA LEU A 71 14.59 -16.39 -14.67
C LEU A 71 14.43 -15.75 -16.06
N TYR A 72 15.24 -14.77 -16.46
CA TYR A 72 15.21 -14.19 -17.81
C TYR A 72 15.27 -15.27 -18.90
N HIS A 73 16.20 -16.22 -18.76
CA HIS A 73 16.31 -17.34 -19.70
C HIS A 73 15.17 -18.34 -19.54
N GLY A 74 14.65 -18.52 -18.33
CA GLY A 74 13.44 -19.28 -18.05
C GLY A 74 12.20 -18.71 -18.74
N LEU A 75 12.02 -17.38 -18.72
CA LEU A 75 10.94 -16.69 -19.42
C LEU A 75 11.05 -16.92 -20.94
N LEU A 76 12.26 -16.86 -21.50
CA LEU A 76 12.50 -17.18 -22.91
C LEU A 76 12.15 -18.63 -23.25
N ALA A 77 12.52 -19.57 -22.37
CA ALA A 77 12.21 -21.00 -22.50
C ALA A 77 10.71 -21.29 -22.37
N LEU A 78 10.00 -20.53 -21.53
CA LEU A 78 8.53 -20.53 -21.42
C LEU A 78 7.84 -19.96 -22.67
N GLY A 79 8.61 -19.37 -23.59
CA GLY A 79 8.10 -18.81 -24.84
C GLY A 79 7.79 -17.32 -24.77
N LEU A 80 8.03 -16.65 -23.64
CA LEU A 80 7.83 -15.20 -23.51
C LEU A 80 8.88 -14.42 -24.30
N ARG A 81 8.47 -13.29 -24.84
CA ARG A 81 9.27 -12.38 -25.67
C ARG A 81 9.03 -10.94 -25.25
N ARG A 82 9.90 -10.04 -25.72
CA ARG A 82 9.73 -8.60 -25.54
C ARG A 82 8.36 -8.13 -26.04
N GLY A 83 7.66 -7.37 -25.21
CA GLY A 83 6.32 -6.83 -25.49
C GLY A 83 5.17 -7.70 -24.98
N ASP A 84 5.42 -8.96 -24.61
CA ASP A 84 4.39 -9.81 -24.01
C ASP A 84 3.98 -9.28 -22.64
N LEU A 85 2.75 -9.57 -22.24
CA LEU A 85 2.17 -9.14 -20.97
C LEU A 85 1.94 -10.32 -20.04
N VAL A 86 2.34 -10.17 -18.78
CA VAL A 86 2.19 -11.23 -17.76
C VAL A 86 1.55 -10.69 -16.49
N GLY A 87 0.62 -11.47 -15.93
CA GLY A 87 -0.01 -11.17 -14.65
C GLY A 87 0.92 -11.45 -13.46
N LEU A 88 0.84 -10.63 -12.41
CA LEU A 88 1.50 -10.87 -11.12
C LEU A 88 0.49 -10.72 -9.98
N MET A 89 0.18 -11.81 -9.27
CA MET A 89 -0.80 -11.86 -8.18
C MET A 89 -0.22 -12.53 -6.94
N SER A 90 0.39 -11.75 -6.05
CA SER A 90 0.97 -12.26 -4.81
C SER A 90 1.14 -11.11 -3.80
N PRO A 91 1.03 -11.39 -2.49
CA PRO A 91 1.55 -10.46 -1.50
C PRO A 91 3.06 -10.26 -1.68
N ASN A 92 3.60 -9.21 -1.07
CA ASN A 92 5.02 -8.90 -1.19
C ASN A 92 5.90 -10.07 -0.79
N ARG A 93 6.86 -10.39 -1.66
CA ARG A 93 7.88 -11.41 -1.48
C ARG A 93 9.05 -11.15 -2.42
N THR A 94 10.16 -11.82 -2.15
CA THR A 94 11.39 -11.68 -2.94
C THR A 94 11.20 -12.12 -4.39
N GLU A 95 10.50 -13.22 -4.60
CA GLU A 95 10.24 -13.85 -5.89
C GLU A 95 9.43 -12.92 -6.80
N TRP A 96 8.45 -12.19 -6.25
CA TRP A 96 7.71 -11.15 -6.97
C TRP A 96 8.67 -10.11 -7.56
N ALA A 97 9.60 -9.60 -6.75
CA ALA A 97 10.55 -8.57 -7.19
C ALA A 97 11.56 -9.10 -8.20
N ILE A 98 11.96 -10.37 -8.09
CA ILE A 98 12.85 -11.02 -9.07
C ILE A 98 12.13 -11.24 -10.40
N VAL A 99 10.85 -11.66 -10.39
CA VAL A 99 10.04 -11.78 -11.62
C VAL A 99 9.90 -10.43 -12.31
N ASP A 100 9.58 -9.37 -11.55
CA ASP A 100 9.47 -8.02 -12.12
C ASP A 100 10.80 -7.54 -12.72
N LEU A 101 11.93 -7.85 -12.06
CA LEU A 101 13.26 -7.51 -12.56
C LEU A 101 13.62 -8.29 -13.84
N ALA A 102 13.34 -9.60 -13.89
CA ALA A 102 13.60 -10.44 -15.05
C ALA A 102 12.70 -10.07 -16.24
N CYS A 103 11.41 -9.78 -16.00
CA CYS A 103 10.49 -9.28 -17.00
C CYS A 103 10.98 -7.94 -17.55
N GLY A 104 11.34 -7.01 -16.66
CA GLY A 104 11.91 -5.71 -17.03
C GLY A 104 13.25 -5.82 -17.76
N ALA A 105 14.04 -6.89 -17.57
CA ALA A 105 15.26 -7.14 -18.33
C ALA A 105 14.97 -7.68 -19.74
N LEU A 106 13.95 -8.52 -19.88
CA LEU A 106 13.51 -9.08 -21.16
C LEU A 106 12.63 -8.12 -21.98
N GLY A 107 12.09 -7.08 -21.34
CA GLY A 107 11.08 -6.19 -21.92
C GLY A 107 9.69 -6.83 -21.98
N VAL A 108 9.44 -7.82 -21.13
CA VAL A 108 8.09 -8.33 -20.82
C VAL A 108 7.43 -7.34 -19.86
N ILE A 109 6.16 -7.01 -20.10
CA ILE A 109 5.43 -5.98 -19.38
C ILE A 109 4.63 -6.65 -18.26
N THR A 110 4.85 -6.22 -17.01
CA THR A 110 4.12 -6.77 -15.88
C THR A 110 2.77 -6.09 -15.68
N VAL A 111 1.74 -6.90 -15.41
CA VAL A 111 0.36 -6.49 -15.10
C VAL A 111 0.03 -6.94 -13.69
N PRO A 112 0.29 -6.11 -12.67
CA PRO A 112 0.03 -6.51 -11.30
C PRO A 112 -1.47 -6.56 -11.02
N LEU A 113 -1.92 -7.66 -10.44
CA LEU A 113 -3.29 -7.87 -9.98
C LEU A 113 -3.30 -7.77 -8.45
N TYR A 114 -4.19 -6.94 -7.93
CA TYR A 114 -4.31 -6.72 -6.50
C TYR A 114 -5.13 -7.85 -5.87
N ASP A 115 -4.69 -8.33 -4.70
CA ASP A 115 -5.43 -9.31 -3.87
C ASP A 115 -6.87 -8.91 -3.55
N THR A 116 -7.22 -7.68 -3.84
CA THR A 116 -8.36 -6.99 -3.30
C THR A 116 -9.31 -6.46 -4.39
N GLN A 117 -8.93 -6.65 -5.65
CA GLN A 117 -9.83 -6.59 -6.80
C GLN A 117 -10.89 -7.68 -6.70
N THR A 118 -12.07 -7.46 -7.30
CA THR A 118 -13.03 -8.55 -7.53
C THR A 118 -12.51 -9.48 -8.63
N SER A 119 -13.03 -10.70 -8.71
CA SER A 119 -12.68 -11.61 -9.81
C SER A 119 -13.06 -11.03 -11.18
N GLU A 120 -14.13 -10.22 -11.24
CA GLU A 120 -14.53 -9.49 -12.45
C GLU A 120 -13.51 -8.42 -12.85
N ASP A 121 -13.02 -7.61 -11.89
CA ASP A 121 -12.00 -6.60 -12.16
C ASP A 121 -10.67 -7.24 -12.61
N MET A 122 -10.32 -8.38 -12.03
CA MET A 122 -9.14 -9.17 -12.44
C MET A 122 -9.30 -9.71 -13.85
N ALA A 123 -10.44 -10.34 -14.15
CA ALA A 123 -10.73 -10.87 -15.48
C ALA A 123 -10.72 -9.75 -16.53
N PHE A 124 -11.30 -8.59 -16.20
CA PHE A 124 -11.24 -7.41 -17.05
C PHE A 124 -9.81 -6.97 -17.33
N ALA A 125 -8.98 -6.79 -16.30
CA ALA A 125 -7.58 -6.36 -16.46
C ALA A 125 -6.76 -7.38 -17.27
N ALA A 126 -6.92 -8.67 -16.97
CA ALA A 126 -6.23 -9.76 -17.65
C ALA A 126 -6.61 -9.83 -19.14
N ASN A 127 -7.90 -9.72 -19.46
CA ASN A 127 -8.39 -9.72 -20.84
C ASN A 127 -8.05 -8.44 -21.59
N ASN A 128 -8.15 -7.28 -20.95
CA ASN A 128 -7.80 -6.01 -21.59
C ASN A 128 -6.32 -5.97 -21.95
N ALA A 129 -5.45 -6.43 -21.04
CA ALA A 129 -4.02 -6.58 -21.26
C ALA A 129 -3.63 -7.79 -22.12
N GLU A 130 -4.56 -8.73 -22.37
CA GLU A 130 -4.30 -10.00 -23.08
C GLU A 130 -3.09 -10.74 -22.50
N ILE A 131 -3.03 -10.85 -21.17
CA ILE A 131 -1.90 -11.52 -20.51
C ILE A 131 -1.81 -12.99 -20.96
N ILE A 132 -0.57 -13.47 -21.17
CA ILE A 132 -0.31 -14.82 -21.70
C ILE A 132 0.20 -15.80 -20.64
N ALA A 133 0.69 -15.27 -19.53
CA ALA A 133 1.09 -16.03 -18.35
C ALA A 133 0.71 -15.26 -17.08
N ILE A 134 0.53 -15.96 -15.97
CA ILE A 134 0.35 -15.36 -14.65
C ILE A 134 1.27 -16.02 -13.63
N PHE A 135 1.94 -15.18 -12.85
CA PHE A 135 2.74 -15.56 -11.70
C PHE A 135 1.94 -15.27 -10.44
N LEU A 136 1.66 -16.28 -9.63
CA LEU A 136 0.83 -16.13 -8.44
C LEU A 136 1.26 -17.03 -7.30
N THR A 137 0.82 -16.72 -6.10
CA THR A 137 0.99 -17.62 -4.96
C THR A 137 -0.17 -18.60 -4.83
N ALA A 138 0.08 -19.78 -4.29
CA ALA A 138 -0.87 -20.87 -4.21
C ALA A 138 -2.13 -20.49 -3.38
N ASP A 139 -1.98 -19.62 -2.38
CA ASP A 139 -3.10 -19.01 -1.64
C ASP A 139 -3.93 -18.01 -2.45
N ARG A 140 -3.58 -17.78 -3.72
CA ARG A 140 -4.31 -16.94 -4.69
C ARG A 140 -4.91 -17.74 -5.84
N LEU A 141 -4.61 -19.03 -5.95
CA LEU A 141 -5.14 -19.91 -6.99
C LEU A 141 -6.66 -19.81 -7.06
N SER A 142 -7.37 -20.12 -5.96
CA SER A 142 -8.85 -20.12 -5.94
C SER A 142 -9.44 -18.84 -6.53
N LYS A 143 -8.96 -17.69 -6.07
CA LYS A 143 -9.44 -16.39 -6.52
C LYS A 143 -9.13 -16.12 -7.99
N TRP A 144 -7.93 -16.52 -8.45
CA TRP A 144 -7.58 -16.44 -9.86
C TRP A 144 -8.50 -17.32 -10.70
N PHE A 145 -8.86 -18.53 -10.24
CA PHE A 145 -9.70 -19.43 -11.03
C PHE A 145 -11.11 -18.92 -11.26
N ASP A 146 -11.69 -18.26 -10.25
CA ASP A 146 -12.95 -17.54 -10.39
C ASP A 146 -12.91 -16.52 -11.54
N ALA A 147 -11.75 -15.88 -11.77
CA ALA A 147 -11.55 -14.93 -12.86
C ALA A 147 -11.14 -15.62 -14.19
N SER A 148 -10.35 -16.70 -14.11
CA SER A 148 -9.63 -17.29 -15.25
C SER A 148 -10.53 -17.95 -16.29
N SER A 149 -11.74 -18.36 -15.90
CA SER A 149 -12.75 -18.93 -16.81
C SER A 149 -13.09 -17.97 -17.96
N ALA A 150 -12.91 -16.67 -17.74
CA ALA A 150 -13.10 -15.62 -18.72
C ALA A 150 -11.79 -15.18 -19.42
N CYS A 151 -10.62 -15.80 -19.14
CA CYS A 151 -9.30 -15.36 -19.59
C CYS A 151 -8.60 -16.36 -20.51
N PRO A 152 -9.08 -16.57 -21.75
CA PRO A 152 -8.56 -17.61 -22.66
C PRO A 152 -7.14 -17.36 -23.18
N SER A 153 -6.60 -16.14 -23.02
CA SER A 153 -5.23 -15.81 -23.45
C SER A 153 -4.15 -16.40 -22.55
N VAL A 154 -4.50 -16.73 -21.29
CA VAL A 154 -3.54 -17.22 -20.30
C VAL A 154 -3.23 -18.69 -20.55
N LYS A 155 -1.99 -18.97 -20.94
CA LYS A 155 -1.51 -20.31 -21.27
C LYS A 155 -0.69 -20.95 -20.15
N ASN A 156 -0.11 -20.12 -19.28
CA ASN A 156 0.79 -20.58 -18.23
C ASN A 156 0.39 -19.96 -16.89
N VAL A 157 0.11 -20.81 -15.91
CA VAL A 157 0.07 -20.42 -14.49
C VAL A 157 1.39 -20.88 -13.85
N VAL A 158 2.09 -19.93 -13.23
CA VAL A 158 3.39 -20.13 -12.58
C VAL A 158 3.25 -19.86 -11.09
N LEU A 159 3.56 -20.85 -10.25
CA LEU A 159 3.55 -20.67 -8.80
C LEU A 159 4.84 -20.02 -8.31
N LEU A 160 4.69 -19.01 -7.45
CA LEU A 160 5.81 -18.33 -6.79
C LEU A 160 6.27 -19.04 -5.52
N ASP A 161 5.52 -20.01 -5.02
CA ASP A 161 5.79 -20.71 -3.77
C ASP A 161 6.79 -21.84 -3.98
N ASP A 162 8.06 -21.57 -3.73
CA ASP A 162 9.15 -22.54 -3.85
C ASP A 162 9.76 -22.93 -2.50
N ARG A 163 9.28 -22.36 -1.39
CA ARG A 163 9.78 -22.64 -0.06
C ARG A 163 8.71 -23.29 0.80
N TYR A 164 9.12 -24.22 1.65
CA TYR A 164 8.26 -24.79 2.72
C TYR A 164 7.88 -23.74 3.79
N ASP A 165 8.27 -22.48 3.59
CA ASP A 165 7.92 -21.31 4.41
C ASP A 165 6.74 -20.49 3.88
N ASP A 166 6.24 -20.90 2.72
CA ASP A 166 5.24 -20.17 1.97
C ASP A 166 3.85 -20.37 2.57
N ARG A 167 3.10 -19.29 2.58
CA ARG A 167 1.86 -19.04 3.33
C ARG A 167 0.72 -20.05 3.09
N CYS A 168 0.93 -21.09 2.27
CA CYS A 168 0.12 -22.31 2.21
C CYS A 168 -0.04 -23.03 3.56
N PHE A 169 0.86 -22.82 4.53
CA PHE A 169 0.84 -23.51 5.83
C PHE A 169 -0.17 -22.97 6.85
N LEU A 170 -0.79 -21.81 6.62
CA LEU A 170 -1.70 -21.17 7.59
C LEU A 170 -3.10 -21.82 7.67
N HIS A 171 -3.35 -22.90 6.90
CA HIS A 171 -4.60 -23.66 6.92
C HIS A 171 -4.42 -25.17 7.25
N GLY A 172 -3.55 -25.49 8.21
CA GLY A 172 -3.79 -26.59 9.16
C GLY A 172 -3.58 -28.06 8.72
N ALA A 173 -2.80 -28.35 7.68
CA ALA A 173 -2.83 -29.69 7.06
C ALA A 173 -1.61 -30.63 7.26
N TRP A 174 -0.65 -30.33 8.15
CA TRP A 174 0.58 -31.15 8.26
C TRP A 174 0.69 -32.09 9.46
N SER A 175 -0.38 -32.38 10.18
CA SER A 175 -0.34 -33.43 11.21
C SER A 175 -0.30 -34.87 10.65
N LEU A 176 -0.18 -35.10 9.33
CA LEU A 176 -0.49 -36.42 8.72
C LEU A 176 0.50 -37.06 7.73
N VAL A 177 1.79 -36.69 7.64
CA VAL A 177 2.73 -37.43 6.75
C VAL A 177 4.02 -37.89 7.44
N PRO A 178 4.09 -39.15 7.92
CA PRO A 178 5.32 -39.70 8.51
C PRO A 178 6.40 -40.15 7.51
N ASN A 179 6.15 -40.27 6.20
CA ASN A 179 7.12 -40.93 5.29
C ASN A 179 6.98 -40.54 3.80
N ALA A 180 7.64 -39.49 3.33
CA ALA A 180 7.83 -39.23 1.90
C ALA A 180 9.34 -39.07 1.58
N ALA A 181 9.93 -40.09 0.96
CA ALA A 181 11.35 -40.16 0.65
C ALA A 181 11.58 -40.49 -0.83
N ARG A 182 11.71 -39.46 -1.68
CA ARG A 182 12.51 -39.54 -2.92
C ARG A 182 13.31 -38.24 -3.09
N PRO A 183 14.59 -38.31 -3.48
CA PRO A 183 15.39 -37.12 -3.72
C PRO A 183 15.01 -36.49 -5.06
N LEU A 184 14.64 -35.20 -5.05
CA LEU A 184 14.78 -34.34 -6.22
C LEU A 184 16.28 -34.14 -6.54
N PRO A 185 16.66 -33.76 -7.77
CA PRO A 185 17.99 -33.22 -8.05
C PRO A 185 18.36 -32.20 -6.97
N THR A 186 19.58 -32.28 -6.47
CA THR A 186 20.06 -31.51 -5.31
C THR A 186 19.74 -30.02 -5.42
N SER A 187 18.71 -29.62 -4.71
CA SER A 187 18.48 -28.36 -4.00
C SER A 187 19.39 -27.17 -4.36
N VAL A 188 18.74 -26.10 -4.83
CA VAL A 188 19.09 -24.67 -4.74
C VAL A 188 20.00 -24.08 -5.83
N SER A 189 19.51 -23.05 -6.53
CA SER A 189 20.38 -22.16 -7.32
C SER A 189 21.14 -21.19 -6.42
N ILE A 190 20.46 -20.52 -5.46
CA ILE A 190 21.08 -19.63 -4.46
C ILE A 190 20.25 -19.61 -3.16
N ILE A 191 20.87 -19.96 -2.03
CA ILE A 191 20.24 -19.92 -0.69
C ILE A 191 20.44 -18.51 -0.12
N PRO A 192 19.39 -17.84 0.39
CA PRO A 192 19.57 -16.60 1.12
C PRO A 192 20.41 -16.88 2.37
N ARG A 193 21.37 -16.00 2.66
CA ARG A 193 22.35 -16.22 3.72
C ARG A 193 21.89 -15.55 5.01
N PRO A 194 22.14 -16.15 6.19
CA PRO A 194 21.77 -15.55 7.45
C PRO A 194 22.57 -14.27 7.70
N PHE A 195 22.09 -13.45 8.64
CA PHE A 195 22.70 -12.15 8.94
C PHE A 195 24.20 -12.24 9.24
N GLU A 196 24.63 -13.26 9.99
CA GLU A 196 26.02 -13.46 10.44
C GLU A 196 27.01 -13.63 9.29
N TYR A 197 26.55 -14.10 8.14
CA TYR A 197 27.40 -14.22 6.96
C TYR A 197 27.98 -12.85 6.53
N PHE A 198 27.25 -11.77 6.80
CA PHE A 198 27.59 -10.41 6.40
C PHE A 198 28.20 -9.57 7.54
N ASP A 199 28.32 -10.13 8.76
CA ASP A 199 28.75 -9.42 9.98
C ASP A 199 30.10 -8.70 9.84
N ALA A 200 31.07 -9.36 9.20
CA ALA A 200 32.41 -8.78 9.03
C ALA A 200 32.36 -7.50 8.16
N GLN A 201 31.52 -7.51 7.13
CA GLN A 201 31.30 -6.36 6.26
C GLN A 201 30.53 -5.24 6.99
N ASP A 202 29.51 -5.60 7.78
CA ASP A 202 28.74 -4.66 8.59
C ASP A 202 29.61 -3.92 9.61
N ARG A 203 30.46 -4.65 10.34
CA ARG A 203 31.41 -4.04 11.29
C ARG A 203 32.37 -3.09 10.60
N LYS A 204 32.86 -3.46 9.41
CA LYS A 204 33.75 -2.61 8.59
C LYS A 204 33.05 -1.34 8.14
N ASP A 205 31.77 -1.41 7.76
CA ASP A 205 30.98 -0.28 7.30
C ASP A 205 30.38 0.54 8.46
N GLY A 206 30.71 0.19 9.72
CA GLY A 206 30.15 0.81 10.91
C GLY A 206 28.63 0.68 10.99
N ILE A 207 28.06 -0.33 10.33
CA ILE A 207 26.69 -0.78 10.51
C ILE A 207 26.72 -1.52 11.84
N ALA A 208 26.54 -0.76 12.93
CA ALA A 208 26.49 -1.34 14.25
C ALA A 208 25.33 -2.34 14.29
N ASP A 209 25.64 -3.62 14.48
CA ASP A 209 24.68 -4.60 14.99
C ASP A 209 24.31 -4.17 16.42
N PRO A 210 23.07 -3.80 16.70
CA PRO A 210 22.69 -3.36 18.03
C PRO A 210 21.95 -4.48 18.78
N ARG A 211 22.49 -5.69 18.81
CA ARG A 211 22.78 -6.47 20.03
C ARG A 211 23.01 -7.93 19.60
N PRO A 212 24.18 -8.53 19.88
CA PRO A 212 24.33 -9.97 19.69
C PRO A 212 23.29 -10.68 20.56
N LEU A 213 22.52 -11.58 19.95
CA LEU A 213 21.61 -12.48 20.65
C LEU A 213 22.34 -13.05 21.87
N THR A 214 21.68 -12.97 23.03
CA THR A 214 22.17 -13.57 24.26
C THR A 214 22.43 -15.06 24.02
N LYS A 215 23.32 -15.68 24.82
CA LYS A 215 23.60 -17.12 24.70
C LYS A 215 22.34 -17.98 24.84
N GLU A 216 21.32 -17.49 25.54
CA GLU A 216 20.01 -18.13 25.69
C GLU A 216 19.16 -17.99 24.43
N GLU A 217 19.09 -16.80 23.82
CA GLU A 217 18.42 -16.59 22.53
C GLU A 217 19.10 -17.40 21.40
N LYS A 218 20.44 -17.50 21.41
CA LYS A 218 21.20 -18.36 20.48
C LYS A 218 20.95 -19.84 20.71
N ARG A 219 20.87 -20.29 21.97
CA ARG A 219 20.54 -21.69 22.29
C ARG A 219 19.09 -22.03 21.96
N ALA A 220 18.17 -21.08 22.12
CA ALA A 220 16.79 -21.23 21.70
C ALA A 220 16.69 -21.37 20.18
N SER A 221 17.37 -20.51 19.40
CA SER A 221 17.37 -20.63 17.93
C SER A 221 18.13 -21.86 17.41
N GLU A 222 19.22 -22.26 18.06
CA GLU A 222 19.98 -23.47 17.71
C GLU A 222 19.24 -24.76 18.08
N GLY A 223 18.43 -24.76 19.14
CA GLY A 223 17.65 -25.91 19.60
C GLY A 223 16.44 -26.23 18.73
N THR A 224 15.90 -25.25 18.00
CA THR A 224 14.76 -25.41 17.06
C THR A 224 15.17 -25.53 15.60
N ARG A 225 16.48 -25.53 15.28
CA ARG A 225 16.99 -25.76 13.92
C ARG A 225 16.67 -27.17 13.44
N MET A 226 15.45 -27.41 12.98
CA MET A 226 15.15 -28.56 12.14
C MET A 226 15.79 -28.30 10.77
N ARG A 227 16.98 -28.89 10.57
CA ARG A 227 17.59 -29.03 9.24
C ARG A 227 16.80 -30.07 8.45
N TYR A 228 15.56 -29.77 8.05
CA TYR A 228 14.96 -30.54 6.98
C TYR A 228 15.58 -30.08 5.67
N PRO A 229 16.22 -30.97 4.88
CA PRO A 229 16.48 -30.65 3.49
C PRO A 229 15.14 -30.34 2.84
N LEU A 230 14.96 -29.10 2.37
CA LEU A 230 13.78 -28.65 1.63
C LEU A 230 13.59 -29.59 0.43
N ARG A 231 12.53 -30.41 0.47
CA ARG A 231 12.18 -31.38 -0.57
C ARG A 231 10.74 -31.09 -0.98
N ALA A 232 10.56 -30.40 -2.11
CA ALA A 232 9.29 -30.44 -2.83
C ALA A 232 9.11 -31.84 -3.44
N VAL A 233 7.87 -32.31 -3.63
CA VAL A 233 7.56 -33.61 -4.23
C VAL A 233 6.82 -33.36 -5.54
N CYS A 234 7.42 -33.76 -6.65
CA CYS A 234 6.73 -33.85 -7.94
C CYS A 234 6.09 -35.25 -8.06
N THR A 235 4.80 -35.32 -8.39
CA THR A 235 4.14 -36.57 -8.74
C THR A 235 3.36 -36.38 -10.04
N PRO A 236 3.51 -37.26 -11.05
CA PRO A 236 2.66 -37.23 -12.23
C PRO A 236 1.19 -37.49 -11.82
N VAL A 237 0.28 -36.69 -12.38
CA VAL A 237 -1.18 -36.81 -12.15
C VAL A 237 -1.74 -37.99 -12.94
N ASP A 238 -1.20 -38.24 -14.13
CA ASP A 238 -1.55 -39.35 -15.03
C ASP A 238 -0.48 -39.55 -16.13
N ASP A 239 -0.73 -40.49 -17.04
CA ASP A 239 0.13 -40.80 -18.20
C ASP A 239 0.08 -39.74 -19.32
N THR A 240 -0.64 -38.62 -19.12
CA THR A 240 -0.82 -37.56 -20.12
C THR A 240 0.24 -36.47 -20.08
N GLY A 241 1.13 -36.50 -19.08
CA GLY A 241 2.20 -35.52 -18.91
C GLY A 241 1.85 -34.33 -18.00
N LEU A 242 0.75 -34.42 -17.24
CA LEU A 242 0.44 -33.46 -16.17
C LEU A 242 1.24 -33.74 -14.89
N PHE A 243 1.83 -32.70 -14.31
CA PHE A 243 2.60 -32.78 -13.05
C PHE A 243 1.87 -32.05 -11.93
N SER A 244 1.69 -32.70 -10.77
CA SER A 244 1.22 -32.06 -9.53
C SER A 244 2.36 -31.95 -8.52
N TYR A 245 2.54 -30.76 -7.97
CA TYR A 245 3.58 -30.41 -6.99
C TYR A 245 3.14 -30.61 -5.53
N LEU A 246 1.95 -31.18 -5.33
CA LEU A 246 1.43 -31.57 -4.03
C LEU A 246 0.94 -33.03 -4.13
N PRO A 247 1.29 -33.92 -3.19
CA PRO A 247 0.72 -35.26 -3.16
C PRO A 247 -0.81 -35.16 -3.14
N ASP A 248 -1.50 -35.97 -3.93
CA ASP A 248 -2.96 -35.91 -4.11
C ASP A 248 -3.73 -35.94 -2.77
N ARG A 249 -3.18 -36.65 -1.78
CA ARG A 249 -3.66 -36.70 -0.39
C ARG A 249 -3.51 -35.37 0.36
N MET A 250 -2.44 -34.63 0.12
CA MET A 250 -2.15 -33.33 0.73
C MET A 250 -3.03 -32.25 0.13
N VAL A 251 -3.25 -32.26 -1.19
CA VAL A 251 -4.19 -31.33 -1.84
C VAL A 251 -5.60 -31.57 -1.31
N LYS A 252 -6.04 -32.83 -1.22
CA LYS A 252 -7.34 -33.22 -0.62
C LYS A 252 -7.50 -32.81 0.84
N HIS A 253 -6.40 -32.77 1.60
CA HIS A 253 -6.42 -32.48 3.03
C HIS A 253 -6.25 -30.99 3.34
N THR A 254 -5.38 -30.27 2.63
CA THR A 254 -5.15 -28.81 2.75
C THR A 254 -6.31 -28.01 2.20
N LEU A 255 -6.90 -28.45 1.09
CA LEU A 255 -8.06 -27.80 0.49
C LEU A 255 -9.37 -28.31 1.09
N GLY A 256 -9.36 -29.40 1.85
CA GLY A 256 -10.54 -29.97 2.50
C GLY A 256 -11.71 -30.14 1.52
N GLU A 257 -12.87 -29.60 1.89
CA GLU A 257 -14.08 -29.60 1.05
C GLU A 257 -13.92 -28.83 -0.28
N ASN A 258 -12.92 -27.94 -0.39
CA ASN A 258 -12.61 -27.17 -1.60
C ASN A 258 -11.72 -27.93 -2.59
N TYR A 259 -11.26 -29.15 -2.29
CA TYR A 259 -10.45 -29.92 -3.25
C TYR A 259 -11.20 -30.19 -4.56
N SER A 260 -12.47 -30.59 -4.46
CA SER A 260 -13.33 -30.88 -5.61
C SER A 260 -13.54 -29.68 -6.53
N SER A 261 -13.52 -28.46 -5.98
CA SER A 261 -13.60 -27.21 -6.76
C SER A 261 -12.24 -26.72 -7.29
N LEU A 262 -11.12 -27.24 -6.76
CA LEU A 262 -9.74 -26.83 -7.12
C LEU A 262 -8.94 -27.88 -7.91
N ALA A 263 -9.45 -29.10 -8.09
CA ALA A 263 -8.76 -30.18 -8.81
C ALA A 263 -8.60 -29.89 -10.32
N GLU A 264 -9.65 -29.41 -10.99
CA GLU A 264 -9.56 -28.91 -12.38
C GLU A 264 -8.63 -27.69 -12.48
N PRO A 265 -8.73 -26.68 -11.60
CA PRO A 265 -7.77 -25.59 -11.50
C PRO A 265 -6.28 -25.96 -11.39
N LEU A 266 -5.92 -26.91 -10.53
CA LEU A 266 -4.52 -27.34 -10.36
C LEU A 266 -3.92 -28.00 -11.61
N SER A 267 -4.77 -28.53 -12.50
CA SER A 267 -4.35 -29.09 -13.79
C SER A 267 -3.79 -28.01 -14.75
N LEU A 268 -4.04 -26.72 -14.48
CA LEU A 268 -3.58 -25.58 -15.28
C LEU A 268 -2.26 -24.97 -14.77
N VAL A 269 -1.73 -25.45 -13.63
CA VAL A 269 -0.40 -25.04 -13.16
C VAL A 269 0.65 -25.67 -14.04
N THR A 270 1.40 -24.82 -14.73
CA THR A 270 2.39 -25.28 -15.72
C THR A 270 3.79 -25.38 -15.13
N HIS A 271 4.17 -24.43 -14.25
CA HIS A 271 5.54 -24.30 -13.74
C HIS A 271 5.56 -23.72 -12.32
N THR A 272 6.71 -23.81 -11.66
CA THR A 272 7.03 -22.98 -10.47
C THR A 272 8.17 -22.01 -10.81
N PHE A 273 8.36 -20.99 -9.98
CA PHE A 273 9.46 -20.03 -10.14
C PHE A 273 10.83 -20.75 -10.17
N HIS A 274 11.02 -21.76 -9.33
CA HIS A 274 12.26 -22.55 -9.29
C HIS A 274 12.52 -23.29 -10.59
N ILE A 275 11.51 -23.94 -11.14
CA ILE A 275 11.63 -24.70 -12.39
C ILE A 275 11.92 -23.77 -13.55
N LEU A 276 11.33 -22.57 -13.58
CA LEU A 276 11.70 -21.59 -14.61
C LEU A 276 13.15 -21.15 -14.48
N CYS A 277 13.67 -20.94 -13.27
CA CYS A 277 15.08 -20.66 -13.07
C CYS A 277 15.96 -21.84 -13.53
N GLU A 278 15.58 -23.09 -13.25
CA GLU A 278 16.28 -24.29 -13.72
C GLU A 278 16.28 -24.41 -15.24
N MET A 279 15.12 -24.29 -15.88
CA MET A 279 14.98 -24.24 -17.34
C MET A 279 15.86 -23.16 -17.96
N GLY A 280 15.96 -22.00 -17.30
CA GLY A 280 16.84 -20.92 -17.72
C GLY A 280 18.32 -21.31 -17.70
N ARG A 281 18.78 -21.93 -16.60
CA ARG A 281 20.15 -22.44 -16.46
C ARG A 281 20.51 -23.49 -17.50
N GLU A 282 19.57 -24.36 -17.85
CA GLU A 282 19.77 -25.44 -18.81
C GLU A 282 19.58 -25.00 -20.27
N SER A 283 19.07 -23.78 -20.50
CA SER A 283 18.80 -23.30 -21.85
C SER A 283 20.09 -23.09 -22.66
N LYS A 284 20.08 -23.46 -23.95
CA LYS A 284 21.19 -23.16 -24.87
C LYS A 284 21.52 -21.67 -24.95
N ALA A 285 20.49 -20.82 -24.82
CA ALA A 285 20.65 -19.37 -24.79
C ALA A 285 21.50 -18.87 -23.61
N PHE A 286 21.50 -19.58 -22.47
CA PHE A 286 22.39 -19.30 -21.34
C PHE A 286 23.83 -19.74 -21.64
N ALA A 287 24.02 -20.83 -22.38
CA ALA A 287 25.34 -21.34 -22.79
C ALA A 287 26.01 -20.47 -23.87
N ASP A 288 25.23 -19.81 -24.72
CA ASP A 288 25.69 -18.99 -25.86
C ASP A 288 25.94 -17.50 -25.51
N VAL A 289 25.89 -17.11 -24.23
CA VAL A 289 26.15 -15.74 -23.79
C VAL A 289 27.59 -15.33 -24.17
N ASP A 290 27.75 -14.44 -25.16
CA ASP A 290 29.06 -13.95 -25.61
C ASP A 290 29.66 -12.96 -24.61
N PHE A 291 30.48 -13.50 -23.70
CA PHE A 291 31.23 -12.74 -22.70
C PHE A 291 32.19 -11.68 -23.28
N LYS A 292 32.51 -11.72 -24.59
CA LYS A 292 33.41 -10.73 -25.22
C LYS A 292 32.69 -9.41 -25.58
N LYS A 293 31.38 -9.44 -25.84
CA LYS A 293 30.59 -8.26 -26.26
C LYS A 293 30.60 -7.15 -25.19
N TYR A 294 30.65 -7.51 -23.92
CA TYR A 294 30.59 -6.57 -22.79
C TYR A 294 31.97 -6.10 -22.27
N ARG A 295 33.04 -6.33 -23.06
CA ARG A 295 34.44 -5.98 -22.73
C ARG A 295 34.66 -4.53 -22.28
N SER A 296 33.94 -3.57 -22.85
CA SER A 296 34.13 -2.14 -22.53
C SER A 296 33.54 -1.75 -21.16
N LEU A 297 32.44 -2.38 -20.75
CA LEU A 297 31.86 -2.23 -19.42
C LEU A 297 32.64 -3.07 -18.39
N HIS A 298 33.13 -4.25 -18.79
CA HIS A 298 34.01 -5.12 -18.00
C HIS A 298 35.33 -4.42 -17.61
N TYR A 299 35.95 -3.68 -18.53
CA TYR A 299 37.22 -2.98 -18.27
C TYR A 299 37.10 -1.88 -17.20
N LYS A 300 35.90 -1.33 -17.00
CA LYS A 300 35.63 -0.29 -15.99
C LYS A 300 35.29 -0.87 -14.60
N LEU A 301 34.90 -2.14 -14.49
CA LEU A 301 34.26 -2.71 -13.29
C LEU A 301 35.00 -3.90 -12.65
N GLY A 302 36.11 -4.36 -13.22
CA GLY A 302 36.97 -5.42 -12.65
C GLY A 302 36.55 -6.84 -13.04
N GLU A 303 37.53 -7.75 -13.16
CA GLU A 303 37.42 -9.10 -13.75
C GLU A 303 36.70 -10.16 -12.87
N LYS A 304 35.45 -9.91 -12.47
CA LYS A 304 34.60 -10.94 -11.81
C LYS A 304 33.19 -10.97 -12.39
N ALA A 305 33.07 -11.05 -13.71
CA ALA A 305 31.78 -11.01 -14.39
C ALA A 305 31.06 -12.38 -14.38
N LEU A 306 29.77 -12.34 -14.05
CA LEU A 306 28.81 -13.43 -14.17
C LEU A 306 28.11 -13.37 -15.53
N PRO A 307 27.52 -14.46 -16.04
CA PRO A 307 26.67 -14.44 -17.23
C PRO A 307 25.39 -13.67 -16.89
N LEU A 308 25.08 -12.62 -17.64
CA LEU A 308 24.08 -11.63 -17.23
C LEU A 308 23.15 -11.33 -18.42
N TYR A 309 21.84 -11.33 -18.16
CA TYR A 309 20.79 -11.05 -19.15
C TYR A 309 21.12 -9.85 -20.04
N ASP A 310 20.59 -9.80 -21.26
CA ASP A 310 20.91 -8.70 -22.18
C ASP A 310 20.35 -7.35 -21.69
N ILE A 311 21.22 -6.60 -21.01
CA ILE A 311 20.93 -5.25 -20.49
C ILE A 311 20.60 -4.23 -21.59
N GLU A 312 20.90 -4.53 -22.86
CA GLU A 312 20.61 -3.67 -24.01
C GLU A 312 19.19 -3.88 -24.56
N THR A 313 18.54 -5.01 -24.25
CA THR A 313 17.21 -5.37 -24.78
C THR A 313 16.16 -4.29 -24.46
N THR A 314 16.18 -3.73 -23.25
CA THR A 314 15.23 -2.69 -22.81
C THR A 314 15.81 -1.29 -22.85
N THR A 315 14.98 -0.34 -23.28
CA THR A 315 15.27 1.10 -23.28
C THR A 315 14.42 1.81 -22.21
N PRO A 316 14.76 3.06 -21.84
CA PRO A 316 13.96 3.83 -20.87
C PRO A 316 12.50 4.00 -21.28
N ASP A 317 12.22 4.07 -22.58
CA ASP A 317 10.85 4.24 -23.11
C ASP A 317 10.08 2.91 -23.25
N THR A 318 10.72 1.78 -22.94
CA THR A 318 10.04 0.49 -22.87
C THR A 318 9.07 0.49 -21.68
N LEU A 319 7.87 -0.07 -21.87
CA LEU A 319 6.90 -0.23 -20.79
C LEU A 319 7.45 -1.18 -19.74
N LEU A 320 7.48 -0.69 -18.50
CA LEU A 320 7.81 -1.48 -17.32
C LEU A 320 6.56 -2.24 -16.85
N SER A 321 5.39 -1.58 -16.88
CA SER A 321 4.17 -2.14 -16.30
C SER A 321 2.89 -1.46 -16.76
N LEU A 322 1.80 -2.22 -16.74
CA LEU A 322 0.44 -1.69 -16.79
C LEU A 322 -0.21 -1.80 -15.41
N VAL A 323 -0.40 -0.66 -14.74
CA VAL A 323 -1.01 -0.63 -13.41
C VAL A 323 -2.47 -0.22 -13.53
N TYR A 324 -3.38 -1.16 -13.28
CA TYR A 324 -4.81 -0.86 -13.36
C TYR A 324 -5.28 -0.07 -12.14
N THR A 325 -5.94 1.07 -12.38
CA THR A 325 -6.56 1.90 -11.34
C THR A 325 -8.07 1.92 -11.50
N SER A 326 -8.81 1.68 -10.41
CA SER A 326 -10.25 1.90 -10.37
C SER A 326 -10.51 3.41 -10.26
N GLY A 327 -10.47 4.09 -11.40
CA GLY A 327 -10.83 5.49 -11.49
C GLY A 327 -12.30 5.73 -11.16
N THR A 328 -12.68 6.99 -11.07
CA THR A 328 -14.06 7.41 -10.75
C THR A 328 -15.11 6.99 -11.81
N THR A 329 -14.68 6.52 -12.98
CA THR A 329 -15.54 6.05 -14.08
C THR A 329 -16.04 4.60 -13.91
N GLY A 330 -15.75 3.95 -12.79
CA GLY A 330 -16.25 2.61 -12.46
C GLY A 330 -15.46 1.45 -13.06
N LYS A 331 -15.00 1.55 -14.32
CA LYS A 331 -14.13 0.53 -14.95
C LYS A 331 -12.64 0.80 -14.68
N PRO A 332 -11.82 -0.22 -14.33
CA PRO A 332 -10.38 -0.05 -14.18
C PRO A 332 -9.70 0.42 -15.48
N LYS A 333 -8.68 1.28 -15.38
CA LYS A 333 -7.88 1.74 -16.53
C LYS A 333 -6.42 1.36 -16.35
N GLY A 334 -5.80 0.76 -17.37
CA GLY A 334 -4.39 0.35 -17.34
C GLY A 334 -3.46 1.53 -17.55
N VAL A 335 -2.84 2.04 -16.48
CA VAL A 335 -1.87 3.15 -16.55
C VAL A 335 -0.55 2.63 -17.13
N GLN A 336 -0.10 3.22 -18.25
CA GLN A 336 1.14 2.83 -18.93
C GLN A 336 2.37 3.45 -18.27
N ILE A 337 3.12 2.66 -17.50
CA ILE A 337 4.34 3.08 -16.81
C ILE A 337 5.58 2.58 -17.56
N THR A 338 6.45 3.50 -17.97
CA THR A 338 7.74 3.18 -18.60
C THR A 338 8.86 3.05 -17.57
N HIS A 339 9.98 2.44 -17.97
CA HIS A 339 11.20 2.48 -17.15
C HIS A 339 11.65 3.91 -16.84
N ARG A 340 11.53 4.84 -17.80
CA ARG A 340 11.86 6.27 -17.62
C ARG A 340 11.05 6.88 -16.49
N ASN A 341 9.73 6.65 -16.45
CA ASN A 341 8.88 7.21 -15.41
C ASN A 341 9.31 6.74 -14.00
N ALA A 342 9.54 5.44 -13.84
CA ALA A 342 9.93 4.84 -12.56
C ALA A 342 11.37 5.21 -12.15
N MET A 343 12.30 5.23 -13.11
CA MET A 343 13.70 5.62 -12.90
C MET A 343 13.85 7.10 -12.55
N TRP A 344 13.05 7.96 -13.18
CA TRP A 344 13.01 9.38 -12.85
C TRP A 344 12.50 9.57 -11.43
N THR A 345 11.34 9.00 -11.11
CA THR A 345 10.73 9.15 -9.80
C THR A 345 11.65 8.66 -8.67
N SER A 346 12.25 7.48 -8.83
CA SER A 346 13.19 6.95 -7.84
C SER A 346 14.45 7.82 -7.67
N ALA A 347 14.89 8.50 -8.74
CA ALA A 347 16.02 9.42 -8.67
C ALA A 347 15.66 10.71 -7.95
N SER A 348 14.51 11.31 -8.28
CA SER A 348 14.04 12.52 -7.60
C SER A 348 13.79 12.26 -6.12
N MET A 349 13.20 11.11 -5.78
CA MET A 349 12.98 10.77 -4.37
C MET A 349 14.28 10.59 -3.59
N GLN A 350 15.38 10.20 -4.23
CA GLN A 350 16.68 10.06 -3.59
C GLN A 350 17.26 11.41 -3.13
N THR A 351 17.02 12.50 -3.86
CA THR A 351 17.58 13.83 -3.54
C THR A 351 16.99 14.39 -2.24
N HIS A 352 15.83 13.89 -1.83
CA HIS A 352 15.05 14.38 -0.70
C HIS A 352 15.09 13.43 0.52
N ARG A 353 16.14 12.60 0.67
CA ARG A 353 16.25 11.65 1.80
C ARG A 353 17.30 12.06 2.81
N VAL A 354 17.04 11.73 4.08
CA VAL A 354 18.09 11.70 5.13
C VAL A 354 19.12 10.61 4.79
N LEU A 355 18.68 9.58 4.08
CA LEU A 355 19.48 8.44 3.68
C LEU A 355 20.33 8.79 2.45
N ASN A 356 21.65 8.75 2.60
CA ASN A 356 22.61 9.16 1.57
C ASN A 356 23.51 8.01 1.08
N GLY A 357 23.27 6.78 1.51
CA GLY A 357 24.01 5.60 1.07
C GLY A 357 25.47 5.54 1.56
N THR A 358 25.86 6.37 2.54
CA THR A 358 27.19 6.26 3.20
C THR A 358 27.36 4.94 3.93
N LYS A 359 26.26 4.35 4.39
CA LYS A 359 26.14 2.99 4.94
C LYS A 359 25.00 2.30 4.23
N GLN A 360 24.96 0.96 4.29
CA GLN A 360 23.84 0.22 3.74
C GLN A 360 22.53 0.60 4.46
N GLU A 361 21.53 0.98 3.67
CA GLU A 361 20.21 1.36 4.13
C GLU A 361 19.25 0.18 4.10
N PHE A 362 18.21 0.20 4.94
CA PHE A 362 17.26 -0.91 5.09
C PHE A 362 15.82 -0.40 5.07
N MET A 363 14.98 -1.01 4.24
CA MET A 363 13.55 -0.71 4.10
C MET A 363 12.73 -1.97 4.26
N ILE A 364 11.62 -1.89 4.99
CA ILE A 364 10.61 -2.96 5.00
C ILE A 364 9.66 -2.82 3.79
N SER A 365 9.44 -3.91 3.07
CA SER A 365 8.47 -3.99 1.97
C SER A 365 7.20 -4.68 2.45
N PHE A 366 6.20 -3.87 2.82
CA PHE A 366 4.87 -4.34 3.20
C PHE A 366 3.74 -3.69 2.38
N LEU A 367 3.99 -2.53 1.74
CA LEU A 367 3.02 -1.93 0.81
C LEU A 367 2.97 -2.79 -0.46
N PRO A 368 1.80 -3.14 -1.01
CA PRO A 368 1.71 -4.08 -2.13
C PRO A 368 2.65 -3.71 -3.30
N ASN A 369 3.46 -4.66 -3.77
CA ASN A 369 4.30 -4.51 -4.96
C ASN A 369 3.47 -4.25 -6.23
N ALA A 370 2.20 -4.65 -6.22
CA ALA A 370 1.24 -4.28 -7.26
C ALA A 370 1.02 -2.76 -7.37
N HIS A 371 1.28 -2.02 -6.29
CA HIS A 371 1.22 -0.57 -6.27
C HIS A 371 2.56 0.03 -6.72
N ILE A 372 2.51 0.93 -7.73
CA ILE A 372 3.73 1.50 -8.34
C ILE A 372 4.65 2.19 -7.31
N TYR A 373 4.07 2.79 -6.27
CA TYR A 373 4.86 3.42 -5.20
C TYR A 373 5.86 2.46 -4.56
N GLN A 374 5.46 1.23 -4.20
CA GLN A 374 6.38 0.26 -3.59
C GLN A 374 7.56 -0.08 -4.51
N ARG A 375 7.31 -0.19 -5.82
CA ARG A 375 8.35 -0.50 -6.82
C ARG A 375 9.31 0.66 -7.00
N VAL A 376 8.78 1.88 -7.02
CA VAL A 376 9.62 3.09 -7.04
C VAL A 376 10.50 3.15 -5.79
N LEU A 377 9.96 2.83 -4.62
CA LEU A 377 10.72 2.76 -3.37
C LEU A 377 11.84 1.71 -3.40
N GLN A 378 11.61 0.53 -3.99
CA GLN A 378 12.68 -0.43 -4.27
C GLN A 378 13.76 0.17 -5.18
N GLY A 379 13.34 0.89 -6.23
CA GLY A 379 14.23 1.67 -7.08
C GLY A 379 15.10 2.67 -6.31
N VAL A 380 14.53 3.37 -5.34
CA VAL A 380 15.28 4.27 -4.45
C VAL A 380 16.30 3.50 -3.62
N MET A 381 15.95 2.31 -3.11
CA MET A 381 16.89 1.47 -2.36
C MET A 381 18.07 1.02 -3.23
N TRP A 382 17.83 0.57 -4.46
CA TRP A 382 18.92 0.24 -5.38
C TRP A 382 19.79 1.46 -5.72
N ARG A 383 19.22 2.66 -5.78
CA ARG A 383 20.00 3.89 -5.99
C ARG A 383 20.93 4.23 -4.83
N VAL A 384 20.68 3.77 -3.62
CA VAL A 384 21.59 3.95 -2.47
C VAL A 384 22.33 2.67 -2.08
N ALA A 385 22.28 1.63 -2.93
CA ALA A 385 22.77 0.28 -2.62
C ALA A 385 22.20 -0.31 -1.30
N GLY A 386 20.99 0.10 -0.94
CA GLY A 386 20.29 -0.40 0.24
C GLY A 386 19.69 -1.79 0.05
N ALA A 387 19.06 -2.31 1.10
CA ALA A 387 18.44 -3.62 1.15
C ALA A 387 16.94 -3.50 1.49
N THR A 388 16.14 -4.40 0.93
CA THR A 388 14.70 -4.46 1.14
C THR A 388 14.33 -5.78 1.82
N GLY A 389 13.82 -5.70 3.05
CA GLY A 389 13.30 -6.84 3.80
C GLY A 389 11.80 -7.00 3.57
N PHE A 390 11.37 -8.15 3.07
CA PHE A 390 9.96 -8.48 2.87
C PHE A 390 9.32 -8.91 4.18
N TRP A 391 8.11 -8.39 4.45
CA TRP A 391 7.30 -8.78 5.60
C TRP A 391 6.69 -10.17 5.45
N GLN A 392 6.11 -10.71 6.53
CA GLN A 392 5.51 -12.06 6.55
C GLN A 392 4.16 -12.17 5.83
N GLY A 393 3.54 -11.03 5.48
CA GLY A 393 2.26 -11.00 4.75
C GLY A 393 1.03 -10.72 5.62
N ASP A 394 1.17 -10.64 6.95
CA ASP A 394 0.08 -10.27 7.88
C ASP A 394 0.44 -9.02 8.68
N VAL A 395 -0.48 -8.05 8.69
CA VAL A 395 -0.36 -6.78 9.42
C VAL A 395 -0.23 -6.96 10.93
N LYS A 396 -0.73 -8.07 11.49
CA LYS A 396 -0.54 -8.44 12.90
C LYS A 396 0.94 -8.56 13.25
N TYR A 397 1.75 -9.09 12.33
CA TYR A 397 3.18 -9.35 12.55
C TYR A 397 4.08 -8.23 12.03
N LEU A 398 3.53 -7.18 11.40
CA LEU A 398 4.31 -6.09 10.82
C LEU A 398 5.30 -5.44 11.81
N LEU A 399 4.89 -5.17 13.06
CA LEU A 399 5.82 -4.59 14.04
C LEU A 399 6.92 -5.57 14.45
N SER A 400 6.64 -6.87 14.51
CA SER A 400 7.67 -7.89 14.72
C SER A 400 8.68 -7.90 13.57
N ASP A 401 8.21 -7.77 12.32
CA ASP A 401 9.07 -7.65 11.14
C ASP A 401 9.92 -6.38 11.17
N VAL A 402 9.33 -5.24 11.52
CA VAL A 402 10.04 -3.97 11.68
C VAL A 402 11.11 -4.08 12.77
N GLN A 403 10.79 -4.74 13.88
CA GLN A 403 11.74 -4.95 14.98
C GLN A 403 12.88 -5.89 14.60
N ALA A 404 12.61 -6.95 13.86
CA ALA A 404 13.63 -7.87 13.35
C ALA A 404 14.49 -7.22 12.27
N LEU A 405 13.89 -6.50 11.31
CA LEU A 405 14.61 -5.86 10.20
C LEU A 405 15.41 -4.63 10.66
N ARG A 406 14.87 -3.90 11.63
CA ARG A 406 15.43 -2.65 12.14
C ARG A 406 15.65 -1.62 11.03
N PRO A 407 14.62 -1.23 10.27
CA PRO A 407 14.80 -0.43 9.08
C PRO A 407 15.42 0.94 9.37
N THR A 408 16.05 1.55 8.37
CA THR A 408 16.57 2.93 8.41
C THR A 408 15.59 3.94 7.83
N CYS A 409 14.71 3.51 6.93
CA CYS A 409 13.50 4.24 6.53
C CYS A 409 12.24 3.41 6.73
N PHE A 410 11.17 4.07 7.18
CA PHE A 410 9.89 3.41 7.41
C PHE A 410 8.77 4.14 6.67
N ILE A 411 8.42 3.64 5.49
CA ILE A 411 7.45 4.29 4.60
C ILE A 411 6.10 3.65 4.80
N VAL A 412 5.09 4.44 5.15
CA VAL A 412 3.84 3.95 5.69
C VAL A 412 2.64 4.77 5.25
N VAL A 413 1.45 4.31 5.64
CA VAL A 413 0.19 5.03 5.47
C VAL A 413 -0.30 5.54 6.84
N PRO A 414 -1.13 6.61 6.89
CA PRO A 414 -1.59 7.21 8.15
C PRO A 414 -2.20 6.21 9.14
N ARG A 415 -2.93 5.20 8.66
CA ARG A 415 -3.54 4.16 9.52
C ARG A 415 -2.51 3.43 10.39
N ILE A 416 -1.33 3.12 9.85
CA ILE A 416 -0.27 2.44 10.60
C ILE A 416 0.33 3.38 11.66
N LEU A 417 0.48 4.67 11.33
CA LEU A 417 0.95 5.69 12.27
C LEU A 417 -0.05 5.94 13.39
N ASN A 418 -1.35 6.00 13.10
CA ASN A 418 -2.40 6.12 14.11
C ASN A 418 -2.40 4.91 15.08
N ARG A 419 -2.31 3.69 14.54
CA ARG A 419 -2.20 2.47 15.37
C ARG A 419 -0.94 2.46 16.24
N LEU A 420 0.18 2.94 15.72
CA LEU A 420 1.41 3.13 16.51
C LEU A 420 1.23 4.16 17.62
N PHE A 421 0.59 5.29 17.31
CA PHE A 421 0.26 6.33 18.28
C PHE A 421 -0.62 5.77 19.41
N GLU A 422 -1.74 5.14 19.08
CA GLU A 422 -2.68 4.52 20.02
C GLU A 422 -2.01 3.45 20.88
N GLY A 423 -1.21 2.58 20.27
CA GLY A 423 -0.48 1.53 20.97
C GLY A 423 0.54 2.07 21.97
N ILE A 424 1.23 3.16 21.63
CA ILE A 424 2.16 3.83 22.55
C ILE A 424 1.40 4.55 23.65
N THR A 425 0.35 5.32 23.31
CA THR A 425 -0.42 6.09 24.30
C THR A 425 -1.11 5.18 25.30
N GLY A 426 -1.71 4.07 24.86
CA GLY A 426 -2.34 3.08 25.75
C GLY A 426 -1.34 2.47 26.74
N LYS A 427 -0.11 2.14 26.29
CA LYS A 427 0.95 1.67 27.20
C LYS A 427 1.38 2.73 28.20
N VAL A 428 1.45 4.00 27.78
CA VAL A 428 1.80 5.13 28.65
C VAL A 428 0.69 5.42 29.67
N GLU A 429 -0.58 5.25 29.29
CA GLU A 429 -1.74 5.44 30.16
C GLU A 429 -1.82 4.37 31.26
N ALA A 430 -1.37 3.15 30.96
CA ALA A 430 -1.26 2.05 31.94
C ALA A 430 -0.12 2.25 32.96
N LEU A 431 0.77 3.23 32.77
CA LEU A 431 1.83 3.52 33.73
C LEU A 431 1.30 4.23 34.98
N SER A 432 2.03 4.15 36.09
CA SER A 432 1.71 4.91 37.30
C SER A 432 1.70 6.42 37.03
N ARG A 433 0.88 7.17 37.78
CA ARG A 433 0.69 8.63 37.60
C ARG A 433 2.01 9.40 37.49
N LEU A 434 3.01 9.03 38.29
CA LEU A 434 4.34 9.65 38.27
C LEU A 434 5.09 9.35 36.96
N LYS A 435 5.15 8.08 36.53
CA LYS A 435 5.81 7.68 35.28
C LYS A 435 5.14 8.30 34.06
N ARG A 436 3.80 8.35 34.04
CA ARG A 436 3.01 9.01 33.00
C ARG A 436 3.30 10.51 32.93
N SER A 437 3.32 11.20 34.07
CA SER A 437 3.65 12.63 34.15
C SER A 437 5.07 12.92 33.64
N LEU A 438 6.05 12.09 34.04
CA LEU A 438 7.43 12.18 33.56
C LEU A 438 7.55 11.98 32.04
N PHE A 439 6.80 11.03 31.46
CA PHE A 439 6.78 10.81 30.01
C PHE A 439 6.26 12.05 29.26
N PHE A 440 5.14 12.63 29.70
CA PHE A 440 4.59 13.83 29.08
C PHE A 440 5.48 15.06 29.29
N ALA A 441 6.15 15.17 30.44
CA ALA A 441 7.16 16.21 30.66
C ALA A 441 8.36 16.06 29.72
N ALA A 442 8.84 14.83 29.49
CA ALA A 442 9.90 14.55 28.53
C ALA A 442 9.46 14.88 27.08
N LEU A 443 8.21 14.58 26.73
CA LEU A 443 7.63 14.90 25.41
C LEU A 443 7.52 16.41 25.18
N ALA A 444 7.01 17.15 26.18
CA ALA A 444 6.93 18.60 26.12
C ALA A 444 8.33 19.26 26.04
N SER A 445 9.28 18.79 26.84
CA SER A 445 10.67 19.25 26.79
C SER A 445 11.31 19.02 25.42
N ARG A 446 11.06 17.84 24.81
CA ARG A 446 11.59 17.53 23.48
C ARG A 446 10.91 18.35 22.38
N LYS A 447 9.59 18.56 22.45
CA LYS A 447 8.87 19.45 21.53
C LYS A 447 9.46 20.87 21.53
N ALA A 448 9.66 21.45 22.71
CA ALA A 448 10.28 22.77 22.85
C ALA A 448 11.71 22.80 22.29
N SER A 449 12.49 21.73 22.50
CA SER A 449 13.85 21.62 21.95
C SER A 449 13.88 21.55 20.43
N LEU A 450 12.96 20.80 19.81
CA LEU A 450 12.81 20.70 18.36
C LEU A 450 12.42 22.04 17.74
N GLN A 451 11.45 22.74 18.34
CA GLN A 451 11.01 24.07 17.91
C GLN A 451 12.14 25.11 18.01
N ALA A 452 13.04 24.96 18.99
CA ALA A 452 14.20 25.83 19.17
C ALA A 452 15.45 25.39 18.40
N GLY A 453 15.40 24.32 17.59
CA GLY A 453 16.57 23.79 16.86
C GLY A 453 17.67 23.23 17.76
N LYS A 454 17.36 22.83 19.00
CA LYS A 454 18.34 22.39 20.00
C LYS A 454 18.49 20.85 20.04
N PRO A 455 19.70 20.35 20.38
CA PRO A 455 19.95 18.91 20.51
C PRO A 455 19.17 18.28 21.67
N TRP A 456 19.13 16.94 21.70
CA TRP A 456 18.51 16.16 22.77
C TRP A 456 19.06 16.51 24.15
N SER A 457 18.18 16.74 25.13
CA SER A 457 18.57 16.64 26.54
C SER A 457 18.96 15.19 26.85
N TRP A 458 20.11 14.99 27.51
CA TRP A 458 20.65 13.64 27.71
C TRP A 458 19.70 12.70 28.48
N TRP A 459 18.89 13.23 29.40
CA TRP A 459 17.97 12.46 30.22
C TRP A 459 16.68 12.03 29.50
N THR A 460 16.25 12.73 28.43
CA THR A 460 15.03 12.37 27.67
C THR A 460 15.25 11.15 26.77
N LYS A 461 16.51 10.83 26.40
CA LYS A 461 16.88 9.62 25.65
C LYS A 461 16.42 8.33 26.30
N PHE A 462 16.36 8.30 27.63
CA PHE A 462 15.94 7.11 28.37
C PHE A 462 14.45 6.78 28.15
N PHE A 463 13.59 7.80 28.15
CA PHE A 463 12.13 7.62 28.06
C PHE A 463 11.66 7.15 26.68
N PHE A 464 12.37 7.53 25.62
CA PHE A 464 11.99 7.21 24.24
C PHE A 464 12.71 5.97 23.69
N LYS A 465 13.56 5.31 24.49
CA LYS A 465 14.30 4.13 24.03
C LYS A 465 13.36 2.98 23.64
N GLU A 466 12.33 2.75 24.45
CA GLU A 466 11.37 1.66 24.20
C GLU A 466 10.50 1.95 22.97
N THR A 467 9.97 3.17 22.86
CA THR A 467 9.17 3.62 21.71
C THR A 467 9.98 3.63 20.41
N LYS A 468 11.23 4.10 20.46
CA LYS A 468 12.17 4.02 19.34
C LYS A 468 12.44 2.57 18.91
N ASN A 469 12.51 1.64 19.86
CA ASN A 469 12.69 0.22 19.57
C ASN A 469 11.45 -0.45 18.96
N LEU A 470 10.24 0.09 19.14
CA LEU A 470 9.03 -0.42 18.47
C LEU A 470 9.12 -0.32 16.94
N VAL A 471 9.79 0.71 16.44
CA VAL A 471 10.07 0.89 15.00
C VAL A 471 11.45 0.35 14.61
N GLY A 472 12.04 -0.54 15.41
CA GLY A 472 13.31 -1.20 15.10
C GLY A 472 14.57 -0.40 15.47
N GLY A 473 14.43 0.79 16.04
CA GLY A 473 15.52 1.51 16.70
C GLY A 473 16.47 2.30 15.79
N ARG A 474 16.39 2.13 14.47
CA ARG A 474 17.31 2.75 13.49
C ARG A 474 16.63 3.67 12.46
N VAL A 475 15.29 3.79 12.52
CA VAL A 475 14.53 4.62 11.59
C VAL A 475 14.96 6.07 11.75
N ARG A 476 15.38 6.69 10.64
CA ARG A 476 15.76 8.10 10.57
C ARG A 476 14.69 8.93 9.87
N GLU A 477 13.99 8.32 8.93
CA GLU A 477 12.94 8.95 8.15
C GLU A 477 11.72 8.04 8.00
N CYS A 478 10.56 8.68 7.99
CA CYS A 478 9.26 8.08 7.86
C CYS A 478 8.43 8.96 6.92
N VAL A 479 8.03 8.37 5.79
CA VAL A 479 7.21 9.08 4.79
C VAL A 479 5.80 8.55 4.90
N SER A 480 4.83 9.44 5.07
CA SER A 480 3.40 9.14 5.02
C SER A 480 2.81 9.63 3.71
N GLY A 481 2.01 8.81 3.05
CA GLY A 481 1.31 9.19 1.82
C GLY A 481 -0.08 8.56 1.72
N SER A 482 -0.73 8.74 0.58
CA SER A 482 -2.08 8.23 0.25
C SER A 482 -3.27 8.87 0.99
N ALA A 483 -3.02 9.55 2.11
CA ALA A 483 -3.99 10.31 2.91
C ALA A 483 -3.25 11.29 3.86
N PRO A 484 -3.92 12.36 4.33
CA PRO A 484 -3.32 13.30 5.27
C PRO A 484 -3.09 12.67 6.65
N LEU A 485 -2.03 13.10 7.33
CA LEU A 485 -1.71 12.74 8.71
C LEU A 485 -2.02 13.91 9.65
N SER A 486 -2.65 13.63 10.80
CA SER A 486 -2.89 14.70 11.78
C SER A 486 -1.58 15.20 12.38
N GLN A 487 -1.47 16.52 12.57
CA GLN A 487 -0.33 17.15 13.24
C GLN A 487 -0.02 16.52 14.59
N LYS A 488 -1.05 16.23 15.38
CA LYS A 488 -0.91 15.62 16.72
C LYS A 488 -0.16 14.28 16.64
N VAL A 489 -0.56 13.40 15.73
CA VAL A 489 0.04 12.07 15.56
C VAL A 489 1.46 12.20 15.01
N GLY A 490 1.64 13.02 13.97
CA GLY A 490 2.94 13.23 13.34
C GLY A 490 3.99 13.81 14.29
N GLU A 491 3.65 14.87 15.04
CA GLU A 491 4.54 15.47 16.05
C GLU A 491 4.88 14.48 17.17
N PHE A 492 3.89 13.74 17.65
CA PHE A 492 4.09 12.75 18.71
C PHE A 492 5.09 11.68 18.25
N LEU A 493 4.89 11.08 17.08
CA LEU A 493 5.74 9.99 16.60
C LEU A 493 7.15 10.48 16.24
N ARG A 494 7.28 11.70 15.72
CA ARG A 494 8.59 12.32 15.49
C ARG A 494 9.41 12.41 16.79
N ILE A 495 8.77 12.77 17.89
CA ILE A 495 9.40 12.87 19.21
C ILE A 495 9.62 11.49 19.83
N ALA A 496 8.56 10.68 19.90
CA ALA A 496 8.55 9.42 20.63
C ALA A 496 9.42 8.35 19.95
N CYS A 497 9.50 8.33 18.62
CA CYS A 497 10.28 7.35 17.88
C CYS A 497 11.65 7.88 17.41
N ASP A 498 11.96 9.17 17.63
CA ASP A 498 13.20 9.82 17.15
C ASP A 498 13.44 9.65 15.65
N MET A 499 12.41 9.94 14.84
CA MET A 499 12.45 9.82 13.39
C MET A 499 11.85 11.06 12.74
N GLN A 500 12.33 11.47 11.57
CA GLN A 500 11.66 12.49 10.78
C GLN A 500 10.37 11.92 10.19
N VAL A 501 9.26 12.64 10.32
CA VAL A 501 7.95 12.23 9.79
C VAL A 501 7.48 13.32 8.86
N PHE A 502 7.30 13.01 7.58
CA PHE A 502 6.87 13.98 6.59
C PHE A 502 5.92 13.35 5.57
N GLU A 503 5.14 14.20 4.90
CA GLU A 503 4.08 13.79 3.97
C GLU A 503 4.48 14.00 2.52
N GLY A 504 3.99 13.15 1.64
CA GLY A 504 4.17 13.27 0.19
C GLY A 504 2.90 12.95 -0.58
N TRP A 505 2.76 13.59 -1.74
CA TRP A 505 1.67 13.34 -2.69
C TRP A 505 2.20 12.91 -4.05
N GLY A 506 1.50 11.96 -4.63
CA GLY A 506 1.70 11.43 -5.97
C GLY A 506 0.58 10.44 -6.31
N MET A 507 0.50 10.03 -7.56
CA MET A 507 -0.53 9.11 -8.05
C MET A 507 0.05 8.11 -9.06
N THR A 508 -0.75 7.13 -9.48
CA THR A 508 -0.26 6.09 -10.39
C THR A 508 0.18 6.68 -11.74
N GLU A 509 -0.60 7.62 -12.27
CA GLU A 509 -0.38 8.34 -13.54
C GLU A 509 0.89 9.19 -13.54
N THR A 510 1.47 9.48 -12.37
CA THR A 510 2.74 10.18 -12.21
C THR A 510 3.87 9.22 -11.78
N ALA A 511 3.66 7.90 -11.86
CA ALA A 511 4.56 6.89 -11.31
C ALA A 511 4.91 7.13 -9.82
N ALA A 512 3.95 7.60 -9.03
CA ALA A 512 4.08 8.04 -7.63
C ALA A 512 4.94 9.31 -7.41
N HIS A 513 5.29 10.04 -8.46
CA HIS A 513 5.96 11.33 -8.37
C HIS A 513 4.98 12.47 -8.08
N GLY A 514 5.44 13.56 -7.49
CA GLY A 514 4.63 14.75 -7.24
C GLY A 514 5.37 15.74 -6.37
N VAL A 515 4.90 15.94 -5.14
CA VAL A 515 5.51 16.85 -4.17
C VAL A 515 5.72 16.16 -2.83
N VAL A 516 6.72 16.62 -2.08
CA VAL A 516 6.99 16.14 -0.73
C VAL A 516 7.33 17.32 0.20
N GLN A 517 6.92 17.18 1.45
CA GLN A 517 7.32 18.09 2.53
C GLN A 517 8.84 18.05 2.74
N PRO A 518 9.51 19.19 3.00
CA PRO A 518 10.92 19.23 3.41
C PRO A 518 11.20 18.30 4.58
N VAL A 519 12.34 17.62 4.57
CA VAL A 519 12.72 16.64 5.61
C VAL A 519 12.79 17.25 7.01
N ASP A 520 13.14 18.52 7.09
CA ASP A 520 13.27 19.32 8.31
C ASP A 520 12.00 20.13 8.64
N THR A 521 10.92 19.97 7.86
CA THR A 521 9.69 20.74 8.11
C THR A 521 9.09 20.38 9.46
N ASN A 522 8.82 21.39 10.28
CA ASN A 522 8.00 21.25 11.49
C ASN A 522 6.53 21.63 11.25
N GLN A 523 6.16 21.85 9.99
CA GLN A 523 4.87 22.38 9.62
C GLN A 523 4.00 21.30 8.98
N TRP A 524 2.73 21.27 9.35
CA TRP A 524 1.75 20.26 8.95
C TRP A 524 0.66 20.87 8.06
N GLY A 525 -0.14 20.02 7.41
CA GLY A 525 -1.26 20.45 6.56
C GLY A 525 -0.84 20.89 5.15
N SER A 526 0.34 20.47 4.71
CA SER A 526 0.91 20.77 3.40
C SER A 526 1.55 19.52 2.83
N VAL A 527 1.60 19.38 1.51
CA VAL A 527 2.30 18.26 0.84
C VAL A 527 3.64 18.69 0.26
N GLY A 528 4.03 19.96 0.45
CA GLY A 528 5.38 20.45 0.19
C GLY A 528 5.63 20.94 -1.24
N HIS A 529 6.80 20.64 -1.79
CA HIS A 529 7.27 21.18 -3.07
C HIS A 529 7.78 20.08 -4.00
N THR A 530 8.05 20.42 -5.27
CA THR A 530 8.57 19.45 -6.24
C THR A 530 9.95 18.95 -5.84
N LEU A 531 10.21 17.67 -6.11
CA LEU A 531 11.48 17.01 -5.82
C LEU A 531 12.61 17.41 -6.77
N ASP A 532 12.25 17.94 -7.94
CA ASP A 532 13.19 18.28 -9.02
C ASP A 532 12.69 19.42 -9.91
N SER A 533 13.64 20.01 -10.64
CA SER A 533 13.43 21.15 -11.52
C SER A 533 12.72 20.80 -12.84
N SER A 534 12.75 19.53 -13.26
CA SER A 534 12.12 19.07 -14.51
C SER A 534 10.62 18.84 -14.34
N THR A 535 10.18 18.65 -13.10
CA THR A 535 8.78 18.53 -12.73
C THR A 535 8.19 19.91 -12.48
N GLN A 536 7.17 20.25 -13.24
CA GLN A 536 6.50 21.54 -13.15
C GLN A 536 5.04 21.34 -12.79
N ILE A 537 4.55 22.21 -11.92
CA ILE A 537 3.17 22.23 -11.47
C ILE A 537 2.57 23.59 -11.75
N LYS A 538 1.32 23.61 -12.21
CA LYS A 538 0.50 24.82 -12.26
C LYS A 538 -0.87 24.57 -11.66
N LEU A 539 -1.47 25.64 -11.14
CA LEU A 539 -2.87 25.66 -10.76
C LEU A 539 -3.70 26.21 -11.92
N VAL A 540 -4.82 25.58 -12.22
CA VAL A 540 -5.79 26.06 -13.20
C VAL A 540 -7.10 26.33 -12.48
N SER A 541 -7.65 27.53 -12.65
CA SER A 541 -8.92 27.91 -12.01
C SER A 541 -10.02 26.92 -12.37
N VAL A 542 -10.89 26.66 -11.41
CA VAL A 542 -12.10 25.82 -11.56
C VAL A 542 -13.29 26.70 -11.16
N PRO A 543 -13.78 27.57 -12.06
CA PRO A 543 -14.84 28.53 -11.75
C PRO A 543 -16.11 27.85 -11.25
N GLU A 544 -16.43 26.66 -11.77
CA GLU A 544 -17.56 25.84 -11.36
C GLU A 544 -17.43 25.28 -9.95
N MET A 545 -16.31 25.50 -9.24
CA MET A 545 -16.08 25.14 -7.84
C MET A 545 -15.53 26.31 -7.02
N GLU A 546 -15.56 27.53 -7.57
CA GLU A 546 -15.08 28.76 -6.90
C GLU A 546 -13.62 28.71 -6.44
N TYR A 547 -12.77 28.00 -7.19
CA TYR A 547 -11.32 28.02 -7.01
C TYR A 547 -10.67 28.85 -8.11
N PHE A 548 -9.98 29.93 -7.73
CA PHE A 548 -9.34 30.82 -8.69
C PHE A 548 -7.84 30.96 -8.41
N THR A 549 -7.07 31.00 -9.48
CA THR A 549 -5.64 31.32 -9.43
C THR A 549 -5.38 32.78 -9.03
N THR A 550 -6.42 33.60 -8.98
CA THR A 550 -6.38 34.99 -8.50
C THR A 550 -6.76 35.14 -7.03
N ASP A 551 -7.09 34.04 -6.35
CA ASP A 551 -7.42 34.08 -4.91
C ASP A 551 -6.23 34.58 -4.10
N LEU A 552 -6.50 35.47 -3.15
CA LEU A 552 -5.50 36.08 -2.26
C LEU A 552 -5.72 35.65 -0.81
N PRO A 553 -4.64 35.42 -0.02
CA PRO A 553 -3.23 35.51 -0.43
C PRO A 553 -2.74 34.29 -1.25
N ASN A 554 -3.49 33.19 -1.23
CA ASN A 554 -3.04 31.91 -1.77
C ASN A 554 -3.88 31.49 -2.99
N PRO A 555 -3.27 31.34 -4.17
CA PRO A 555 -4.00 30.90 -5.36
C PRO A 555 -4.46 29.44 -5.22
N ARG A 556 -5.64 29.15 -5.76
CA ARG A 556 -6.27 27.82 -5.71
C ARG A 556 -6.67 27.35 -7.11
N GLY A 557 -6.71 26.04 -7.33
CA GLY A 557 -7.17 25.48 -8.60
C GLY A 557 -6.83 24.00 -8.77
N GLU A 558 -7.25 23.43 -9.90
CA GLU A 558 -6.86 22.08 -10.29
C GLU A 558 -5.34 22.02 -10.49
N ILE A 559 -4.71 21.02 -9.87
CA ILE A 559 -3.28 20.76 -10.01
C ILE A 559 -3.06 20.12 -11.38
N TRP A 560 -2.30 20.79 -12.22
CA TRP A 560 -1.77 20.22 -13.45
C TRP A 560 -0.27 20.02 -13.28
N ILE A 561 0.22 18.86 -13.70
CA ILE A 561 1.63 18.48 -13.55
C ILE A 561 2.21 18.06 -14.90
N ARG A 562 3.47 18.42 -15.15
CA ARG A 562 4.24 17.93 -16.31
C ARG A 562 5.65 17.57 -15.89
N GLY A 563 6.24 16.60 -16.58
CA GLY A 563 7.62 16.16 -16.33
C GLY A 563 7.87 14.74 -16.81
N PRO A 564 9.08 14.20 -16.60
CA PRO A 564 9.47 12.88 -17.12
C PRO A 564 8.80 11.70 -16.40
N SER A 565 8.15 11.94 -15.26
CA SER A 565 7.43 10.94 -14.48
C SER A 565 5.99 10.68 -14.95
N ILE A 566 5.46 11.54 -15.83
CA ILE A 566 4.09 11.43 -16.33
C ILE A 566 3.98 10.21 -17.27
N PHE A 567 2.97 9.37 -16.99
CA PHE A 567 2.61 8.21 -17.81
C PHE A 567 2.39 8.56 -19.29
N SER A 568 2.51 7.56 -20.18
CA SER A 568 2.28 7.76 -21.60
C SER A 568 0.79 7.75 -22.00
N GLY A 569 -0.09 7.31 -21.10
CA GLY A 569 -1.54 7.24 -21.32
C GLY A 569 -2.19 6.02 -20.68
N TYR A 570 -3.49 5.87 -20.93
CA TYR A 570 -4.25 4.68 -20.55
C TYR A 570 -4.23 3.64 -21.70
N TYR A 571 -3.92 2.41 -21.35
CA TYR A 571 -3.79 1.29 -22.29
C TYR A 571 -5.14 1.01 -22.98
N LYS A 572 -5.12 0.98 -24.32
CA LYS A 572 -6.30 0.78 -25.17
C LYS A 572 -7.46 1.77 -24.91
N ASP A 573 -7.17 2.95 -24.34
CA ASP A 573 -8.17 3.99 -24.04
C ASP A 573 -7.67 5.40 -24.43
N PRO A 574 -7.59 5.69 -25.75
CA PRO A 574 -7.08 6.97 -26.25
C PRO A 574 -7.99 8.14 -25.90
N GLU A 575 -9.29 7.91 -25.72
CA GLU A 575 -10.25 8.97 -25.42
C GLU A 575 -10.06 9.49 -23.99
N SER A 576 -10.03 8.60 -22.99
CA SER A 576 -9.69 9.00 -21.62
C SER A 576 -8.29 9.58 -21.50
N THR A 577 -7.36 9.14 -22.35
CA THR A 577 -5.99 9.66 -22.39
C THR A 577 -5.97 11.13 -22.82
N LYS A 578 -6.65 11.48 -23.92
CA LYS A 578 -6.75 12.86 -24.43
C LYS A 578 -7.47 13.80 -23.46
N GLU A 579 -8.41 13.29 -22.65
CA GLU A 579 -9.12 14.09 -21.65
C GLU A 579 -8.20 14.64 -20.56
N VAL A 580 -7.16 13.86 -20.19
CA VAL A 580 -6.28 14.18 -19.06
C VAL A 580 -4.87 14.61 -19.46
N LEU A 581 -4.35 14.13 -20.59
CA LEU A 581 -3.08 14.58 -21.17
C LEU A 581 -3.37 15.63 -22.25
N VAL A 582 -3.16 16.89 -21.89
CA VAL A 582 -3.48 18.05 -22.73
C VAL A 582 -2.22 18.66 -23.36
N GLU A 583 -2.43 19.64 -24.25
CA GLU A 583 -1.38 20.32 -24.99
C GLU A 583 -0.24 20.84 -24.08
N GLY A 584 1.00 20.72 -24.55
CA GLY A 584 2.20 21.12 -23.79
C GLY A 584 2.67 20.12 -22.74
N GLY A 585 2.17 18.88 -22.78
CA GLY A 585 2.59 17.77 -21.92
C GLY A 585 2.02 17.83 -20.50
N TRP A 586 0.94 18.59 -20.29
CA TRP A 586 0.30 18.73 -18.99
C TRP A 586 -0.66 17.59 -18.71
N PHE A 587 -0.55 17.01 -17.52
CA PHE A 587 -1.48 16.05 -16.98
C PHE A 587 -2.43 16.71 -15.97
N ARG A 588 -3.73 16.53 -16.18
CA ARG A 588 -4.83 16.98 -15.32
C ARG A 588 -5.08 15.96 -14.23
N THR A 589 -4.75 16.29 -12.99
CA THR A 589 -4.75 15.33 -11.88
C THR A 589 -6.14 15.08 -11.31
N GLY A 590 -7.07 16.03 -11.48
CA GLY A 590 -8.35 16.04 -10.79
C GLY A 590 -8.26 16.35 -9.28
N ASP A 591 -7.07 16.65 -8.75
CA ASP A 591 -6.86 17.10 -7.37
C ASP A 591 -6.81 18.65 -7.32
N ILE A 592 -7.42 19.26 -6.31
CA ILE A 592 -7.40 20.72 -6.09
C ILE A 592 -6.29 21.07 -5.11
N GLY A 593 -5.47 22.02 -5.53
CA GLY A 593 -4.36 22.55 -4.76
C GLY A 593 -4.58 23.98 -4.33
N LEU A 594 -4.01 24.32 -3.18
CA LEU A 594 -3.75 25.68 -2.72
C LEU A 594 -2.24 25.86 -2.64
N TYR A 595 -1.70 26.88 -3.31
CA TYR A 595 -0.29 27.22 -3.17
C TYR A 595 -0.12 28.29 -2.10
N ASN A 596 0.57 27.95 -1.02
CA ASN A 596 0.89 28.91 0.03
C ASN A 596 2.08 29.75 -0.41
N VAL A 597 1.85 31.02 -0.74
CA VAL A 597 2.90 31.91 -1.29
C VAL A 597 3.98 32.28 -0.28
N GLU A 598 3.65 32.33 1.01
CA GLU A 598 4.59 32.64 2.09
C GLU A 598 5.53 31.46 2.35
N ARG A 599 4.96 30.25 2.44
CA ARG A 599 5.68 29.02 2.73
C ARG A 599 6.30 28.37 1.50
N LYS A 600 5.85 28.75 0.29
CA LYS A 600 6.21 28.15 -0.99
C LYS A 600 5.92 26.66 -1.06
N GLU A 601 4.78 26.24 -0.52
CA GLU A 601 4.37 24.84 -0.48
C GLU A 601 2.95 24.66 -1.04
N LEU A 602 2.70 23.50 -1.63
CA LEU A 602 1.40 23.07 -2.10
C LEU A 602 0.64 22.35 -0.98
N GLN A 603 -0.64 22.66 -0.86
CA GLN A 603 -1.58 21.96 0.01
C GLN A 603 -2.67 21.33 -0.85
N LEU A 604 -3.00 20.07 -0.59
CA LEU A 604 -4.18 19.44 -1.19
C LEU A 604 -5.40 19.87 -0.37
N ILE A 605 -6.40 20.43 -1.05
CA ILE A 605 -7.60 20.95 -0.40
C ILE A 605 -8.87 20.26 -0.87
N ASP A 606 -8.87 19.65 -2.06
CA ASP A 606 -10.07 18.99 -2.58
C ASP A 606 -9.80 18.01 -3.76
N ARG A 607 -10.84 17.35 -4.27
CA ARG A 607 -10.86 16.58 -5.52
C ARG A 607 -12.05 16.96 -6.38
N MET A 608 -11.81 17.18 -7.68
CA MET A 608 -12.83 17.53 -8.69
C MET A 608 -14.06 16.60 -8.68
N ARG A 609 -13.89 15.33 -8.33
CA ARG A 609 -14.96 14.32 -8.34
C ARG A 609 -15.57 14.01 -6.96
N GLY A 610 -15.24 14.81 -5.94
CA GLY A 610 -15.76 14.71 -4.57
C GLY A 610 -16.53 15.96 -4.12
N ILE A 611 -16.93 16.81 -5.05
CA ILE A 611 -17.52 18.13 -4.79
C ILE A 611 -18.88 18.22 -5.45
N PHE A 612 -19.83 18.78 -4.72
CA PHE A 612 -21.12 19.15 -5.25
C PHE A 612 -21.58 20.48 -4.64
N LYS A 613 -22.47 21.15 -5.36
CA LYS A 613 -23.04 22.43 -4.98
C LYS A 613 -24.36 22.19 -4.27
N LEU A 614 -24.55 22.76 -3.08
CA LEU A 614 -25.84 22.75 -2.37
C LEU A 614 -26.80 23.79 -2.99
N SER A 615 -28.08 23.77 -2.60
CA SER A 615 -29.13 24.60 -3.20
C SER A 615 -28.91 26.10 -3.02
N GLN A 616 -28.23 26.51 -1.94
CA GLN A 616 -27.84 27.89 -1.67
C GLN A 616 -26.65 28.38 -2.52
N GLY A 617 -26.07 27.49 -3.33
CA GLY A 617 -24.96 27.79 -4.21
C GLY A 617 -23.57 27.59 -3.60
N GLU A 618 -23.49 27.06 -2.38
CA GLU A 618 -22.21 26.79 -1.71
C GLU A 618 -21.62 25.45 -2.13
N PHE A 619 -20.32 25.41 -2.36
CA PHE A 619 -19.58 24.18 -2.67
C PHE A 619 -19.23 23.40 -1.42
N ILE A 620 -19.39 22.08 -1.52
CA ILE A 620 -19.10 21.13 -0.45
C ILE A 620 -18.05 20.13 -0.91
N CYS A 621 -16.96 20.07 -0.14
CA CYS A 621 -15.95 19.03 -0.21
C CYS A 621 -16.36 17.82 0.64
N THR A 622 -16.55 16.67 0.02
CA THR A 622 -16.89 15.45 0.76
C THR A 622 -15.77 14.97 1.69
N ALA A 623 -14.53 14.98 1.20
CA ALA A 623 -13.37 14.50 1.96
C ALA A 623 -13.09 15.36 3.20
N THR A 624 -13.19 16.69 3.09
CA THR A 624 -12.93 17.62 4.20
C THR A 624 -13.88 17.39 5.37
N ILE A 625 -15.16 17.15 5.08
CA ILE A 625 -16.17 16.90 6.12
C ILE A 625 -15.94 15.53 6.76
N GLU A 626 -15.69 14.51 5.96
CA GLU A 626 -15.42 13.15 6.46
C GLU A 626 -14.18 13.10 7.35
N ASP A 627 -13.08 13.75 6.94
CA ASP A 627 -11.85 13.84 7.73
C ASP A 627 -12.08 14.55 9.08
N ALA A 628 -13.00 15.54 9.12
CA ALA A 628 -13.37 16.22 10.35
C ALA A 628 -14.25 15.34 11.26
N MET A 629 -15.21 14.60 10.68
CA MET A 629 -16.05 13.67 11.43
C MET A 629 -15.21 12.55 12.08
N LEU A 630 -14.19 12.05 11.37
CA LEU A 630 -13.25 11.02 11.87
C LEU A 630 -12.36 11.50 13.05
N GLN A 631 -12.41 12.78 13.43
CA GLN A 631 -11.75 13.24 14.65
C GLN A 631 -12.59 12.97 15.91
N SER A 632 -13.85 12.56 15.75
CA SER A 632 -14.69 12.10 16.87
C SER A 632 -14.12 10.81 17.45
N ARG A 633 -14.04 10.72 18.78
CA ARG A 633 -13.61 9.49 19.47
C ARG A 633 -14.64 8.36 19.42
N PHE A 634 -15.85 8.64 18.96
CA PHE A 634 -16.97 7.70 18.96
C PHE A 634 -17.26 7.10 17.60
N VAL A 635 -16.40 7.33 16.59
CA VAL A 635 -16.66 6.91 15.21
C VAL A 635 -15.42 6.28 14.60
N ASP A 636 -15.59 5.11 13.98
CA ASP A 636 -14.53 4.39 13.27
C ASP A 636 -14.54 4.69 11.76
N HIS A 637 -15.74 4.76 11.17
CA HIS A 637 -15.94 5.03 9.73
C HIS A 637 -17.10 6.00 9.49
N VAL A 638 -17.01 6.79 8.43
CA VAL A 638 -18.02 7.80 8.07
C VAL A 638 -18.27 7.84 6.58
N TYR A 639 -19.50 8.19 6.22
CA TYR A 639 -19.91 8.52 4.85
C TYR A 639 -20.76 9.78 4.89
N MET A 640 -20.28 10.84 4.25
CA MET A 640 -21.04 12.07 4.09
C MET A 640 -21.88 12.00 2.81
N TYR A 641 -23.14 12.41 2.94
CA TYR A 641 -24.08 12.50 1.84
C TYR A 641 -24.59 13.93 1.70
N GLY A 642 -24.72 14.38 0.45
CA GLY A 642 -25.52 15.56 0.18
C GLY A 642 -26.07 15.59 -1.24
N ASP A 643 -27.14 16.35 -1.35
CA ASP A 643 -27.94 16.52 -2.56
C ASP A 643 -27.90 18.00 -2.97
N ARG A 644 -27.78 18.24 -4.27
CA ARG A 644 -27.73 19.59 -4.86
C ARG A 644 -29.00 20.40 -4.64
N LEU A 645 -30.12 19.73 -4.38
CA LEU A 645 -31.41 20.35 -4.06
C LEU A 645 -31.56 20.72 -2.58
N GLN A 646 -30.59 20.38 -1.73
CA GLN A 646 -30.65 20.56 -0.28
C GLN A 646 -29.70 21.64 0.19
N SER A 647 -30.01 22.25 1.34
CA SER A 647 -29.22 23.36 1.90
C SER A 647 -28.19 22.97 2.97
N TYR A 648 -28.12 21.68 3.29
CA TYR A 648 -27.25 21.10 4.32
C TYR A 648 -26.88 19.66 3.95
N VAL A 649 -25.89 19.11 4.64
CA VAL A 649 -25.42 17.73 4.45
C VAL A 649 -25.93 16.78 5.54
N LEU A 650 -25.96 15.48 5.22
CA LEU A 650 -26.26 14.38 6.12
C LEU A 650 -25.07 13.41 6.17
N GLY A 651 -25.12 12.43 7.07
CA GLY A 651 -24.07 11.40 7.11
C GLY A 651 -24.53 10.07 7.69
N VAL A 652 -23.68 9.07 7.48
CA VAL A 652 -23.75 7.75 8.10
C VAL A 652 -22.44 7.52 8.84
N ALA A 653 -22.50 6.96 10.04
CA ALA A 653 -21.32 6.68 10.85
C ALA A 653 -21.37 5.26 11.41
N VAL A 654 -20.24 4.55 11.37
CA VAL A 654 -20.02 3.31 12.12
C VAL A 654 -19.41 3.71 13.47
N PRO A 655 -20.11 3.49 14.59
CA PRO A 655 -19.60 3.89 15.90
C PRO A 655 -18.38 3.07 16.33
N SER A 656 -17.52 3.69 17.14
CA SER A 656 -16.55 2.95 17.94
C SER A 656 -17.28 2.34 19.14
N PHE A 657 -17.78 1.11 18.98
CA PHE A 657 -18.66 0.44 19.94
C PHE A 657 -18.07 0.40 21.36
N SER A 658 -16.77 0.11 21.48
CA SER A 658 -16.07 0.11 22.78
C SER A 658 -16.06 1.49 23.45
N ALA A 659 -15.85 2.56 22.67
CA ALA A 659 -15.80 3.93 23.20
C ALA A 659 -17.18 4.39 23.65
N VAL A 660 -18.22 4.09 22.87
CA VAL A 660 -19.62 4.42 23.19
C VAL A 660 -20.07 3.68 24.45
N ARG A 661 -19.82 2.37 24.55
CA ARG A 661 -20.17 1.56 25.72
C ARG A 661 -19.52 2.07 26.99
N THR A 662 -18.23 2.43 26.90
CA THR A 662 -17.46 2.98 28.02
C THR A 662 -18.03 4.32 28.50
N GLU A 663 -18.37 5.22 27.58
CA GLU A 663 -18.88 6.55 27.92
C GLU A 663 -20.27 6.50 28.56
N LEU A 664 -21.15 5.64 28.05
CA LEU A 664 -22.53 5.53 28.52
C LEU A 664 -22.74 4.47 29.61
N GLY A 665 -21.69 3.71 29.96
CA GLY A 665 -21.77 2.63 30.95
C GLY A 665 -22.72 1.50 30.51
N ILE A 666 -22.71 1.16 29.22
CA ILE A 666 -23.57 0.13 28.64
C ILE A 666 -22.84 -1.22 28.64
N ASP A 667 -23.50 -2.25 29.16
CA ASP A 667 -22.98 -3.62 29.23
C ASP A 667 -22.84 -4.26 27.83
N ASP A 668 -21.90 -5.19 27.69
CA ASP A 668 -21.62 -5.97 26.47
C ASP A 668 -22.79 -6.91 26.10
N THR A 669 -23.79 -7.07 26.98
CA THR A 669 -25.00 -7.84 26.68
C THR A 669 -25.91 -7.19 25.63
N VAL A 670 -25.84 -5.86 25.46
CA VAL A 670 -26.57 -5.16 24.39
C VAL A 670 -25.79 -5.35 23.09
N THR A 671 -26.42 -5.84 22.03
CA THR A 671 -25.74 -6.04 20.74
C THR A 671 -25.41 -4.70 20.06
N ASP A 672 -24.45 -4.70 19.14
CA ASP A 672 -24.09 -3.50 18.37
C ASP A 672 -25.28 -2.98 17.53
N MET A 673 -26.09 -3.89 16.99
CA MET A 673 -27.34 -3.57 16.27
C MET A 673 -28.39 -2.90 17.16
N GLU A 674 -28.50 -3.31 18.43
CA GLU A 674 -29.39 -2.64 19.39
C GLU A 674 -28.81 -1.31 19.85
N LEU A 675 -27.48 -1.20 19.96
CA LEU A 675 -26.79 0.00 20.42
C LEU A 675 -27.03 1.18 19.47
N VAL A 676 -26.96 0.95 18.16
CA VAL A 676 -27.15 2.00 17.14
C VAL A 676 -28.60 2.50 17.03
N LEU A 677 -29.55 1.78 17.61
CA LEU A 677 -30.98 2.17 17.69
C LEU A 677 -31.32 2.89 19.00
N ARG A 678 -30.34 3.17 19.86
CA ARG A 678 -30.60 3.94 21.08
C ARG A 678 -30.50 5.44 20.83
N ARG A 679 -31.51 6.16 21.32
CA ARG A 679 -31.60 7.63 21.25
C ARG A 679 -30.41 8.34 21.88
N ASP A 680 -29.96 7.88 23.04
CA ASP A 680 -28.82 8.46 23.77
C ASP A 680 -27.49 8.26 23.03
N VAL A 681 -27.31 7.11 22.36
CA VAL A 681 -26.14 6.81 21.51
C VAL A 681 -26.11 7.72 20.28
N ILE A 682 -27.21 7.81 19.52
CA ILE A 682 -27.27 8.67 18.32
C ILE A 682 -27.02 10.13 18.69
N ALA A 683 -27.62 10.61 19.78
CA ALA A 683 -27.43 11.97 20.27
C ALA A 683 -25.97 12.24 20.69
N LEU A 684 -25.34 11.31 21.42
CA LEU A 684 -23.95 11.39 21.84
C LEU A 684 -23.01 11.50 20.63
N VAL A 685 -23.12 10.57 19.68
CA VAL A 685 -22.26 10.52 18.49
C VAL A 685 -22.47 11.77 17.64
N THR A 686 -23.71 12.16 17.39
CA THR A 686 -24.04 13.37 16.59
C THR A 686 -23.48 14.64 17.24
N LYS A 687 -23.57 14.75 18.56
CA LYS A 687 -23.03 15.90 19.31
C LYS A 687 -21.51 15.98 19.20
N ASP A 688 -20.82 14.87 19.41
CA ASP A 688 -19.35 14.82 19.37
C ASP A 688 -18.82 15.04 17.95
N VAL A 689 -19.44 14.45 16.93
CA VAL A 689 -19.11 14.70 15.52
C VAL A 689 -19.33 16.17 15.17
N ALA A 690 -20.44 16.78 15.57
CA ALA A 690 -20.67 18.21 15.33
C ALA A 690 -19.61 19.08 16.04
N GLN A 691 -19.15 18.69 17.23
CA GLN A 691 -18.05 19.36 17.92
C GLN A 691 -16.71 19.17 17.20
N ALA A 692 -16.43 17.98 16.70
CA ALA A 692 -15.25 17.69 15.89
C ALA A 692 -15.21 18.55 14.62
N CYS A 693 -16.32 18.66 13.89
CA CYS A 693 -16.44 19.52 12.72
C CYS A 693 -16.25 21.01 13.08
N ARG A 694 -16.82 21.50 14.18
CA ARG A 694 -16.61 22.89 14.64
C ARG A 694 -15.16 23.16 15.04
N SER A 695 -14.47 22.18 15.62
CA SER A 695 -13.05 22.33 15.98
C SER A 695 -12.15 22.51 14.75
N LYS A 696 -12.60 22.01 13.59
CA LYS A 696 -11.98 22.20 12.27
C LYS A 696 -12.45 23.47 11.55
N GLN A 697 -13.23 24.32 12.21
CA GLN A 697 -13.76 25.58 11.68
C GLN A 697 -14.63 25.40 10.43
N LEU A 698 -15.30 24.24 10.31
CA LEU A 698 -16.27 24.01 9.23
C LEU A 698 -17.48 24.94 9.36
N ARG A 699 -18.01 25.38 8.21
CA ARG A 699 -19.18 26.25 8.10
C ARG A 699 -20.42 25.47 8.56
N THR A 700 -21.44 26.17 9.06
CA THR A 700 -22.63 25.53 9.64
C THR A 700 -23.32 24.53 8.70
N PHE A 701 -23.32 24.80 7.39
CA PHE A 701 -23.92 23.94 6.37
C PHE A 701 -23.01 22.75 5.93
N GLU A 702 -21.73 22.75 6.32
CA GLU A 702 -20.79 21.64 6.14
C GLU A 702 -20.85 20.64 7.30
N ILE A 703 -21.51 21.00 8.41
CA ILE A 703 -21.71 20.11 9.56
C ILE A 703 -22.94 19.25 9.29
N PRO A 704 -22.83 17.90 9.33
CA PRO A 704 -23.98 17.02 9.17
C PRO A 704 -25.12 17.38 10.13
N LYS A 705 -26.31 17.63 9.58
CA LYS A 705 -27.49 18.02 10.38
C LYS A 705 -28.02 16.85 11.22
N ALA A 706 -27.85 15.62 10.72
CA ALA A 706 -28.19 14.38 11.40
C ALA A 706 -27.28 13.24 10.90
N LEU A 707 -27.15 12.18 11.70
CA LEU A 707 -26.36 10.98 11.40
C LEU A 707 -27.20 9.73 11.58
N ILE A 708 -27.15 8.84 10.58
CA ILE A 708 -27.58 7.44 10.74
C ILE A 708 -26.39 6.65 11.31
N LEU A 709 -26.64 5.81 12.31
CA LEU A 709 -25.61 4.92 12.86
C LEU A 709 -25.74 3.52 12.25
N GLU A 710 -24.62 2.94 11.85
CA GLU A 710 -24.53 1.60 11.28
C GLU A 710 -24.00 0.61 12.33
N GLY A 711 -24.75 -0.46 12.54
CA GLY A 711 -24.42 -1.52 13.50
C GLY A 711 -23.47 -2.56 12.91
N ASP A 712 -23.49 -2.77 11.59
CA ASP A 712 -22.59 -3.67 10.88
C ASP A 712 -21.28 -2.95 10.48
N PRO A 713 -20.11 -3.31 11.05
CA PRO A 713 -18.86 -2.67 10.71
C PRO A 713 -18.55 -2.73 9.21
N TRP A 714 -18.12 -1.61 8.63
CA TRP A 714 -17.69 -1.60 7.24
C TRP A 714 -16.34 -2.27 7.11
N THR A 715 -16.25 -3.21 6.18
CA THR A 715 -15.04 -3.99 5.96
C THR A 715 -14.75 -4.08 4.46
N PRO A 716 -13.51 -4.40 4.06
CA PRO A 716 -13.24 -4.78 2.68
C PRO A 716 -14.03 -6.02 2.25
N GLU A 717 -14.23 -6.98 3.17
CA GLU A 717 -14.90 -8.26 2.93
C GLU A 717 -16.39 -8.11 2.60
N ASN A 718 -17.10 -7.21 3.29
CA ASN A 718 -18.50 -6.88 2.97
C ASN A 718 -18.63 -5.82 1.84
N GLY A 719 -17.52 -5.48 1.18
CA GLY A 719 -17.48 -4.62 0.02
C GLY A 719 -17.71 -3.13 0.31
N MET A 720 -17.95 -2.73 1.57
CA MET A 720 -18.23 -1.33 1.95
C MET A 720 -16.97 -0.47 1.94
N LEU A 721 -15.81 -1.09 2.19
CA LEU A 721 -14.51 -0.44 2.07
C LEU A 721 -13.75 -0.95 0.85
N THR A 722 -12.97 -0.05 0.28
CA THR A 722 -11.84 -0.41 -0.55
C THR A 722 -10.80 -1.11 0.32
N PRO A 723 -9.85 -1.79 -0.31
CA PRO A 723 -8.84 -2.55 0.41
C PRO A 723 -7.82 -1.67 1.12
N ALA A 724 -7.70 -0.42 0.67
CA ALA A 724 -7.00 0.65 1.37
C ALA A 724 -7.83 1.24 2.54
N MET A 725 -8.91 0.58 2.96
CA MET A 725 -9.88 1.00 3.98
C MET A 725 -10.59 2.33 3.67
N LYS A 726 -10.59 2.77 2.40
CA LYS A 726 -11.35 3.95 1.98
C LYS A 726 -12.78 3.56 1.67
N VAL A 727 -13.77 4.37 2.04
CA VAL A 727 -15.19 4.10 1.75
C VAL A 727 -15.48 3.98 0.26
N LYS A 728 -16.25 2.94 -0.14
CA LYS A 728 -16.76 2.83 -1.52
C LYS A 728 -18.04 3.64 -1.68
N ARG A 729 -17.90 4.93 -1.97
CA ARG A 729 -19.02 5.91 -2.00
C ARG A 729 -20.23 5.45 -2.80
N LEU A 730 -20.05 4.85 -3.98
CA LEU A 730 -21.16 4.39 -4.81
C LEU A 730 -21.98 3.27 -4.15
N VAL A 731 -21.30 2.35 -3.45
CA VAL A 731 -21.95 1.24 -2.72
C VAL A 731 -22.73 1.79 -1.54
N LEU A 732 -22.12 2.68 -0.75
CA LEU A 732 -22.79 3.31 0.39
C LEU A 732 -23.95 4.21 -0.07
N GLN A 733 -23.80 4.91 -1.19
CA GLN A 733 -24.88 5.68 -1.79
C GLN A 733 -26.05 4.76 -2.15
N GLN A 734 -25.80 3.64 -2.83
CA GLN A 734 -26.86 2.69 -3.19
C GLN A 734 -27.54 2.10 -1.95
N LYS A 735 -26.78 1.78 -0.89
CA LYS A 735 -27.31 1.21 0.37
C LYS A 735 -28.17 2.21 1.15
N TYR A 736 -27.71 3.45 1.32
CA TYR A 736 -28.32 4.40 2.27
C TYR A 736 -29.17 5.49 1.62
N ARG A 737 -29.17 5.64 0.29
CA ARG A 737 -29.85 6.75 -0.39
C ARG A 737 -31.31 6.88 -0.01
N THR A 738 -32.07 5.79 0.01
CA THR A 738 -33.50 5.81 0.34
C THR A 738 -33.76 6.33 1.76
N TYR A 739 -32.96 5.93 2.73
CA TYR A 739 -33.04 6.40 4.11
C TYR A 739 -32.60 7.87 4.25
N LEU A 740 -31.54 8.27 3.55
CA LEU A 740 -31.02 9.64 3.59
C LEU A 740 -31.96 10.63 2.89
N ASP A 741 -32.61 10.22 1.79
CA ASP A 741 -33.60 11.02 1.07
C ASP A 741 -34.88 11.20 1.93
N GLU A 742 -35.35 10.16 2.62
CA GLU A 742 -36.45 10.25 3.59
C GLU A 742 -36.08 11.12 4.80
N LEU A 743 -34.84 11.00 5.29
CA LEU A 743 -34.33 11.85 6.37
C LEU A 743 -34.31 13.32 5.96
N TYR A 744 -33.87 13.64 4.72
CA TYR A 744 -34.00 14.98 4.15
C TYR A 744 -35.46 15.44 4.11
N HIS A 745 -36.38 14.60 3.63
CA HIS A 745 -37.80 14.93 3.55
C HIS A 745 -38.39 15.33 4.91
N ARG A 746 -38.10 14.56 5.97
CA ARG A 746 -38.56 14.84 7.34
C ARG A 746 -37.92 16.08 7.93
N LEU A 747 -36.61 16.24 7.78
CA LEU A 747 -35.88 17.40 8.29
C LEU A 747 -36.31 18.71 7.59
N ASN A 748 -36.68 18.66 6.31
CA ASN A 748 -37.17 19.83 5.58
C ASN A 748 -38.56 20.29 6.04
N LYS A 749 -39.43 19.38 6.49
CA LYS A 749 -40.74 19.75 7.06
C LYS A 749 -40.63 20.59 8.35
N LEU A 750 -39.51 20.46 9.06
CA LEU A 750 -39.22 21.23 10.27
C LEU A 750 -38.62 22.62 9.95
N GLY A 751 -38.30 22.90 8.68
CA GLY A 751 -37.72 24.15 8.23
C GLY A 751 -36.34 24.46 8.82
N ASN A 752 -36.08 25.74 9.07
CA ASN A 752 -34.80 26.26 9.58
C ASN A 752 -34.67 26.19 11.12
N GLN A 753 -35.49 25.39 11.80
CA GLN A 753 -35.35 25.20 13.25
C GLN A 753 -34.02 24.53 13.58
N ARG A 754 -33.36 25.03 14.63
CA ARG A 754 -32.11 24.47 15.14
C ARG A 754 -32.45 23.26 16.01
N LEU A 755 -32.13 22.07 15.52
CA LEU A 755 -32.37 20.82 16.24
C LEU A 755 -31.28 20.59 17.30
N SER A 756 -31.69 20.17 18.48
CA SER A 756 -30.80 19.50 19.43
C SER A 756 -30.37 18.13 18.90
N PRO A 757 -29.22 17.59 19.33
CA PRO A 757 -28.80 16.23 18.99
C PRO A 757 -29.88 15.18 19.32
N GLU A 758 -30.63 15.41 20.40
CA GLU A 758 -31.70 14.54 20.86
C GLU A 758 -32.91 14.56 19.91
N GLU A 759 -33.32 15.73 19.42
CA GLU A 759 -34.39 15.85 18.41
C GLU A 759 -33.97 15.28 17.05
N ALA A 760 -32.70 15.46 16.66
CA ALA A 760 -32.16 14.84 15.46
C ALA A 760 -32.18 13.30 15.58
N ALA A 761 -31.80 12.75 16.73
CA ALA A 761 -31.87 11.33 17.02
C ALA A 761 -33.32 10.79 16.92
N ASP A 762 -34.31 11.50 17.48
CA ASP A 762 -35.72 11.11 17.40
C ASP A 762 -36.22 11.01 15.95
N ILE A 763 -35.73 11.87 15.06
CA ILE A 763 -36.10 11.85 13.64
C ILE A 763 -35.42 10.68 12.93
N VAL A 764 -34.13 10.45 13.21
CA VAL A 764 -33.37 9.32 12.65
C VAL A 764 -34.03 8.00 13.02
N LEU A 765 -34.39 7.81 14.29
CA LEU A 765 -35.08 6.60 14.74
C LEU A 765 -36.40 6.39 14.01
N LYS A 766 -37.20 7.44 13.83
CA LYS A 766 -38.44 7.34 13.05
C LYS A 766 -38.21 6.98 11.57
N VAL A 767 -37.09 7.38 10.97
CA VAL A 767 -36.74 6.99 9.58
C VAL A 767 -36.37 5.51 9.54
N LEU A 768 -35.66 5.01 10.55
CA LEU A 768 -35.28 3.61 10.65
C LEU A 768 -36.48 2.70 10.94
N ASP A 769 -37.40 3.14 11.80
CA ASP A 769 -38.62 2.39 12.18
C ASP A 769 -39.65 2.31 11.03
N ASP A 770 -39.93 3.44 10.36
CA ASP A 770 -40.97 3.50 9.32
C ASP A 770 -40.54 2.85 8.00
N GLY A 771 -39.23 2.67 7.79
CA GLY A 771 -38.63 2.32 6.51
C GLY A 771 -38.79 3.41 5.43
N PRO A 772 -38.08 3.31 4.29
CA PRO A 772 -38.24 4.25 3.20
C PRO A 772 -39.62 4.08 2.55
N LYS A 773 -40.41 5.15 2.48
CA LYS A 773 -41.68 5.14 1.74
C LYS A 773 -41.35 5.11 0.26
N SER A 774 -41.60 3.97 -0.40
CA SER A 774 -41.40 3.85 -1.84
C SER A 774 -42.36 4.78 -2.59
N ASP A 775 -41.83 5.79 -3.28
CA ASP A 775 -42.52 6.29 -4.46
C ASP A 775 -42.50 5.18 -5.53
N ALA A 776 -43.65 4.97 -6.16
CA ALA A 776 -44.00 3.80 -6.94
C ALA A 776 -42.91 3.26 -7.88
N GLY A 777 -42.63 1.95 -7.77
CA GLY A 777 -42.17 1.11 -8.88
C GLY A 777 -40.69 0.72 -8.92
N SER A 778 -40.25 -0.18 -8.04
CA SER A 778 -39.37 -1.32 -8.42
C SER A 778 -39.29 -2.33 -7.27
N GLN A 779 -39.67 -3.57 -7.56
CA GLN A 779 -39.50 -4.70 -6.65
C GLN A 779 -38.02 -5.12 -6.61
N MET A 780 -37.41 -5.13 -5.42
CA MET A 780 -36.51 -6.20 -5.02
C MET A 780 -36.75 -6.49 -3.53
N THR A 781 -37.22 -7.71 -3.28
CA THR A 781 -37.51 -8.31 -1.98
C THR A 781 -36.24 -8.65 -1.23
N GLY A 782 -36.19 -8.34 0.08
CA GLY A 782 -35.25 -8.96 0.99
C GLY A 782 -34.93 -8.11 2.21
N LEU A 783 -35.89 -7.95 3.13
CA LEU A 783 -35.71 -7.72 4.58
C LEU A 783 -37.09 -7.48 5.20
N SER A 784 -37.86 -8.56 5.34
CA SER A 784 -39.07 -8.60 6.17
C SER A 784 -39.09 -9.93 6.88
N GLY A 785 -38.79 -9.91 8.16
CA GLY A 785 -38.70 -11.11 8.97
C GLY A 785 -38.18 -10.74 10.33
N LEU A 786 -38.95 -9.95 11.08
CA LEU A 786 -38.91 -9.79 12.54
C LEU A 786 -40.05 -8.85 12.97
N SER A 787 -41.29 -9.31 12.84
CA SER A 787 -42.41 -8.78 13.61
C SER A 787 -43.39 -9.92 13.92
N GLY A 788 -43.33 -10.39 15.16
CA GLY A 788 -44.18 -11.47 15.66
C GLY A 788 -43.80 -11.87 17.08
N MET A 789 -44.07 -10.98 18.06
CA MET A 789 -44.10 -11.34 19.47
C MET A 789 -45.53 -11.72 19.89
N GLY A 790 -45.66 -12.76 20.72
CA GLY A 790 -46.67 -12.83 21.78
C GLY A 790 -47.93 -13.65 21.53
N ASN A 791 -47.87 -14.95 21.84
CA ASN A 791 -48.61 -15.58 22.94
C ASN A 791 -48.00 -16.93 23.29
#